data_AF-A0A0W8DKF5-F1
#
_entry.id   AF-A0A0W8DKF5-F1
#
_cell.length_a   1.000
_cell.length_b   1.000
_cell.length_c   1.000
_cell.angle_alpha   90.00
_cell.angle_beta   90.00
_cell.angle_gamma   90.00
#
_symmetry.space_group_name_H-M   'P 1'
#
loop_
_entity.id
_entity.type
_entity.pdbx_description
1 polymer ?
#
loop_
_entity_poly.entity_id
_entity_poly.type
_entity_poly.pdbx_seq_one_letter_code
_entity_poly.pdbx_strand_id
1 'polypeptide(L)'
;MEAHWAEKKGRTRIFYLSFGTSAGNTVSAGSQTESKNTVTAPKGFQLGGFFGQDGDEIDNSEVGSTEDSALASADSSGAVDTPIQKKVESSTAASTEGSAAAPKAGSGDVASAAGSAASPAKQETPPAPTMSVKDSVVLSESFGGPHGTDFSDKNFVNSGQTVSQISIYAGERLDGISLEISAPKTLTFTHGGTGGDRKVLKLGPGEYINSMEVHWGKKDDHTRIFYVNFLTSAGNSLSGGSMTDDKSTVTAPEGFQLAGFFGKSGKEIDTLGAVWAYIDLVTPAPTPAPAPVKDEDSPGTVAPEDIAGSLSEIKTKANKRPVQLSDSFGGPHGKQFSDQLACTSGMTISSVTIRAGERLDGLTVQVAAPKEMTFTHGGTGGKENTLALEPGEYITAMEVHWSQKSGHTRIFYLSLGTSKGNKVSGGSQTKEKGSLTAPKGYQLAGFFGRYGDEVDLIGAVWSSIAAVNETTSTAKVSADEDIALGELFGGPHGNAFSDINNIKFGQTISAITIRSNKRVDAVTLQITSPAEQIMNHGGNGGTEKTITLAADEHITSMEAHWDKKDKHTRVFYISFTTTTGQTIEGGTKTGNSGTATAPEGFVLGGFYGRADDEVDQIGAIWTRKTAKDIALNDPSGVGNNTYGTTIRNWVGPTIGKSKDTACYRKSMDFDSNNICPLGYSKDGDDCAARCPLSYPIPCGLECIPQNDDCVLAVLSKIGAVAQVALNVATANVFGSIRAAFKIAKWAVKCVRNTVEAIRGLIYYLRYRQTSAPVGDTAEMLAIAYQADVVLYDIPVAICTCLNIPVPKDAKFADYVLQIVEGIVKQAITNGDEIISTGANVMSLLSGNGLLNNSKTTVDELDELVAKNSSCGWQLKRLTDRVTRAVLKYRSVSTEVNDIRVKVYKSAIVLNDIPVVTNNCMGELLASKTITAAYETRDLLRKTFGVIVDQLIETGKTDGGKGVAKKDYMLEVSNMGLVMLSALDPTGIAYMASQFVQPICGPTAYVGEIDDGTLYDALGLKAMDEAFVGSYGSYTHAGDGVVHLIFESVDTKDVTVVVHSGGDQYAKVDVGAGDVTTWDATFPELEDKTMYLDRWRPGLFGLPGKGGGSLLMWIPRSSEGGHITMHVRINPS
;
A
#
# COMPACT_ATOMS: atom_id res chain seq x y z
N MET A 1 -47.92 -11.33 7.58
CA MET A 1 -47.35 -12.00 8.75
C MET A 1 -48.28 -11.79 9.94
N GLU A 2 -48.56 -12.82 10.72
CA GLU A 2 -49.17 -12.74 12.05
C GLU A 2 -48.17 -13.27 13.08
N ALA A 3 -48.00 -12.53 14.18
CA ALA A 3 -47.10 -12.89 15.28
C ALA A 3 -47.86 -12.85 16.60
N HIS A 4 -47.59 -13.81 17.49
CA HIS A 4 -48.08 -13.79 18.87
C HIS A 4 -46.91 -13.82 19.85
N TRP A 5 -47.04 -13.12 20.97
CA TRP A 5 -46.01 -13.03 22.01
C TRP A 5 -46.57 -13.17 23.42
N ALA A 6 -45.71 -13.48 24.39
CA ALA A 6 -46.04 -13.47 25.80
C ALA A 6 -44.77 -13.25 26.65
N GLU A 7 -44.97 -12.96 27.93
CA GLU A 7 -43.89 -12.88 28.92
C GLU A 7 -43.41 -14.27 29.33
N LYS A 8 -42.11 -14.54 29.19
CA LYS A 8 -41.44 -15.75 29.66
C LYS A 8 -40.17 -15.38 30.40
N LYS A 9 -40.11 -15.69 31.70
CA LYS A 9 -38.97 -15.38 32.58
C LYS A 9 -38.60 -13.88 32.60
N GLY A 10 -39.60 -12.98 32.61
CA GLY A 10 -39.39 -11.54 32.70
C GLY A 10 -38.94 -10.87 31.41
N ARG A 11 -39.10 -11.54 30.26
CA ARG A 11 -38.85 -11.00 28.92
C ARG A 11 -40.04 -11.31 28.02
N THR A 12 -40.39 -10.37 27.14
CA THR A 12 -41.34 -10.60 26.06
C THR A 12 -40.68 -11.50 25.01
N ARG A 13 -41.33 -12.60 24.64
CA ARG A 13 -40.86 -13.55 23.62
C ARG A 13 -41.94 -13.81 22.59
N ILE A 14 -41.55 -14.07 21.34
CA ILE A 14 -42.45 -14.48 20.26
C ILE A 14 -42.72 -15.98 20.38
N PHE A 15 -43.99 -16.37 20.54
CA PHE A 15 -44.40 -17.76 20.72
C PHE A 15 -45.00 -18.38 19.46
N TYR A 16 -45.49 -17.57 18.51
CA TYR A 16 -46.08 -18.04 17.27
C TYR A 16 -45.87 -17.05 16.12
N LEU A 17 -45.57 -17.58 14.93
CA LEU A 17 -45.48 -16.84 13.68
C LEU A 17 -46.28 -17.54 12.58
N SER A 18 -46.89 -16.75 11.71
CA SER A 18 -47.64 -17.21 10.53
C SER A 18 -47.42 -16.27 9.35
N PHE A 19 -47.16 -16.86 8.17
CA PHE A 19 -46.92 -16.15 6.92
C PHE A 19 -47.89 -16.64 5.85
N GLY A 20 -48.65 -15.71 5.28
CA GLY A 20 -49.51 -15.96 4.12
C GLY A 20 -48.89 -15.43 2.84
N THR A 21 -49.06 -16.15 1.73
CA THR A 21 -48.63 -15.74 0.39
C THR A 21 -49.82 -15.26 -0.46
N SER A 22 -49.55 -14.52 -1.53
CA SER A 22 -50.57 -14.06 -2.49
C SER A 22 -51.29 -15.21 -3.22
N ALA A 23 -50.72 -16.41 -3.23
CA ALA A 23 -51.34 -17.63 -3.76
C ALA A 23 -52.27 -18.34 -2.75
N GLY A 24 -52.47 -17.77 -1.55
CA GLY A 24 -53.33 -18.33 -0.51
C GLY A 24 -52.69 -19.43 0.34
N ASN A 25 -51.40 -19.72 0.16
CA ASN A 25 -50.67 -20.67 0.99
C ASN A 25 -50.24 -20.02 2.31
N THR A 26 -50.18 -20.81 3.37
CA THR A 26 -49.74 -20.35 4.70
C THR A 26 -48.69 -21.28 5.29
N VAL A 27 -47.70 -20.72 5.96
CA VAL A 27 -46.75 -21.45 6.81
C VAL A 27 -46.78 -20.84 8.21
N SER A 28 -46.94 -21.66 9.23
CA SER A 28 -46.98 -21.21 10.62
C SER A 28 -46.28 -22.20 11.56
N ALA A 29 -45.75 -21.66 12.65
CA ALA A 29 -45.05 -22.44 13.67
C ALA A 29 -45.19 -21.78 15.05
N GLY A 30 -45.24 -22.61 16.10
CA GLY A 30 -45.30 -22.18 17.50
C GLY A 30 -46.66 -22.34 18.16
N SER A 31 -46.83 -21.73 19.34
CA SER A 31 -48.06 -21.77 20.15
C SER A 31 -48.70 -20.38 20.23
N GLN A 32 -49.96 -20.26 19.82
CA GLN A 32 -50.67 -18.99 19.87
C GLN A 32 -50.88 -18.52 21.31
N THR A 33 -50.60 -17.24 21.57
CA THR A 33 -50.87 -16.57 22.85
C THR A 33 -51.93 -15.47 22.67
N GLU A 34 -52.39 -14.86 23.76
CA GLU A 34 -53.43 -13.82 23.69
C GLU A 34 -52.94 -12.51 23.05
N SER A 35 -51.66 -12.16 23.21
CA SER A 35 -51.09 -10.95 22.61
C SER A 35 -50.60 -11.25 21.20
N LYS A 36 -51.19 -10.58 20.20
CA LYS A 36 -50.89 -10.82 18.79
C LYS A 36 -51.02 -9.58 17.92
N ASN A 37 -50.37 -9.62 16.76
CA ASN A 37 -50.51 -8.61 15.72
C ASN A 37 -50.37 -9.23 14.33
N THR A 38 -51.05 -8.63 13.35
CA THR A 38 -51.01 -9.05 11.96
C THR A 38 -50.68 -7.86 11.06
N VAL A 39 -49.70 -8.06 10.19
CA VAL A 39 -49.27 -7.08 9.19
C VAL A 39 -49.42 -7.69 7.79
N THR A 40 -50.04 -6.94 6.89
CA THR A 40 -50.24 -7.32 5.49
C THR A 40 -49.43 -6.36 4.61
N ALA A 41 -48.75 -6.91 3.60
CA ALA A 41 -48.01 -6.09 2.66
C ALA A 41 -48.96 -5.16 1.87
N PRO A 42 -48.57 -3.90 1.62
CA PRO A 42 -49.29 -3.01 0.71
C PRO A 42 -49.44 -3.61 -0.70
N LYS A 43 -50.46 -3.19 -1.44
CA LYS A 43 -50.70 -3.67 -2.81
C LYS A 43 -49.49 -3.32 -3.71
N GLY A 44 -48.90 -4.31 -4.37
CA GLY A 44 -47.70 -4.14 -5.19
C GLY A 44 -46.37 -4.37 -4.46
N PHE A 45 -46.41 -4.79 -3.19
CA PHE A 45 -45.22 -5.07 -2.39
C PHE A 45 -45.20 -6.52 -1.91
N GLN A 46 -44.01 -7.11 -1.83
CA GLN A 46 -43.75 -8.43 -1.25
C GLN A 46 -42.88 -8.33 0.02
N LEU A 47 -42.86 -9.40 0.81
CA LEU A 47 -41.98 -9.54 1.97
C LEU A 47 -40.51 -9.55 1.50
N GLY A 48 -39.75 -8.53 1.91
CA GLY A 48 -38.34 -8.38 1.52
C GLY A 48 -37.34 -8.92 2.54
N GLY A 49 -37.73 -9.01 3.83
CA GLY A 49 -36.87 -9.53 4.89
C GLY A 49 -37.44 -9.31 6.29
N PHE A 50 -36.71 -9.82 7.29
CA PHE A 50 -37.04 -9.71 8.73
C PHE A 50 -35.95 -8.92 9.46
N PHE A 51 -36.33 -8.20 10.51
CA PHE A 51 -35.39 -7.61 11.46
C PHE A 51 -35.95 -7.71 12.88
N GLY A 52 -35.10 -7.85 13.90
CA GLY A 52 -35.55 -8.18 15.25
C GLY A 52 -34.40 -8.37 16.24
N GLN A 53 -34.73 -8.77 17.47
CA GLN A 53 -33.77 -9.15 18.50
C GLN A 53 -33.95 -10.62 18.86
N ASP A 54 -32.86 -11.36 18.97
CA ASP A 54 -32.85 -12.76 19.35
C ASP A 54 -31.72 -13.11 20.34
N GLY A 55 -31.85 -14.30 20.93
CA GLY A 55 -30.87 -14.90 21.80
C GLY A 55 -31.06 -16.42 21.81
N ASP A 56 -31.46 -16.98 22.95
CA ASP A 56 -31.88 -18.39 23.03
C ASP A 56 -33.26 -18.65 22.38
N GLU A 57 -34.10 -17.62 22.27
CA GLU A 57 -35.40 -17.59 21.60
C GLU A 57 -35.61 -16.20 20.95
N ILE A 58 -36.64 -16.03 20.12
CA ILE A 58 -36.93 -14.76 19.42
C ILE A 58 -37.63 -13.77 20.38
N ASP A 59 -37.04 -12.60 20.58
CA ASP A 59 -37.52 -11.58 21.54
C ASP A 59 -38.42 -10.54 20.87
N ASN A 60 -38.06 -10.12 19.66
CA ASN A 60 -38.88 -9.25 18.82
C ASN A 60 -38.66 -9.55 17.33
N SER A 61 -39.69 -9.39 16.50
CA SER A 61 -39.62 -9.58 15.05
C SER A 61 -40.51 -8.58 14.30
N GLU A 62 -39.92 -7.89 13.34
CA GLU A 62 -40.54 -6.93 12.42
C GLU A 62 -40.22 -7.29 10.96
N VAL A 63 -40.98 -6.70 10.03
CA VAL A 63 -40.98 -7.07 8.61
C VAL A 63 -40.80 -5.85 7.71
N GLY A 64 -39.89 -5.95 6.74
CA GLY A 64 -39.74 -4.98 5.65
C GLY A 64 -40.39 -5.45 4.35
N SER A 65 -40.94 -4.52 3.55
CA SER A 65 -41.60 -4.80 2.26
C SER A 65 -40.89 -4.15 1.08
N THR A 66 -40.82 -4.83 -0.07
CA THR A 66 -40.17 -4.37 -1.32
C THR A 66 -41.14 -4.44 -2.51
N GLU A 67 -40.98 -3.58 -3.52
CA GLU A 67 -41.91 -3.44 -4.66
C GLU A 67 -41.80 -4.59 -5.70
N ASP A 68 -42.94 -5.00 -6.28
CA ASP A 68 -43.08 -6.16 -7.18
C ASP A 68 -42.86 -5.77 -8.66
N SER A 69 -41.89 -6.41 -9.33
CA SER A 69 -41.31 -5.95 -10.61
C SER A 69 -42.00 -6.48 -11.88
N ALA A 70 -43.15 -7.14 -11.77
CA ALA A 70 -43.78 -7.86 -12.87
C ALA A 70 -44.74 -7.05 -13.78
N LEU A 71 -44.98 -5.76 -13.52
CA LEU A 71 -46.03 -4.98 -14.22
C LEU A 71 -45.54 -3.99 -15.30
N ALA A 72 -44.23 -3.91 -15.60
CA ALA A 72 -43.68 -2.88 -16.47
C ALA A 72 -43.40 -3.29 -17.94
N SER A 73 -43.79 -4.48 -18.38
CA SER A 73 -43.47 -4.99 -19.73
C SER A 73 -44.70 -5.46 -20.49
N ALA A 74 -45.51 -4.51 -20.96
CA ALA A 74 -46.50 -4.75 -22.00
C ALA A 74 -46.83 -3.44 -22.72
N ASP A 75 -46.00 -3.05 -23.71
CA ASP A 75 -46.54 -2.45 -24.94
C ASP A 75 -45.48 -2.32 -26.04
N SER A 76 -45.94 -2.56 -27.27
CA SER A 76 -45.29 -2.37 -28.59
C SER A 76 -44.39 -3.49 -29.14
N SER A 77 -45.05 -4.56 -29.62
CA SER A 77 -44.58 -5.40 -30.72
C SER A 77 -44.82 -4.72 -32.08
N GLY A 78 -43.83 -4.70 -32.97
CA GLY A 78 -43.99 -4.26 -34.36
C GLY A 78 -42.75 -4.54 -35.22
N ALA A 79 -42.66 -5.76 -35.76
CA ALA A 79 -41.70 -6.16 -36.78
C ALA A 79 -42.36 -6.09 -38.17
N VAL A 80 -41.64 -5.64 -39.22
CA VAL A 80 -41.71 -6.12 -40.63
C VAL A 80 -40.47 -5.66 -41.43
N ASP A 81 -39.78 -6.65 -42.01
CA ASP A 81 -39.03 -6.82 -43.28
C ASP A 81 -37.91 -5.88 -43.83
N THR A 82 -36.72 -6.49 -43.90
CA THR A 82 -35.73 -6.73 -45.00
C THR A 82 -36.13 -6.44 -46.48
N PRO A 83 -35.23 -6.55 -47.50
CA PRO A 83 -33.75 -6.71 -47.56
C PRO A 83 -33.06 -5.85 -48.66
N ILE A 84 -31.74 -6.00 -48.89
CA ILE A 84 -31.12 -6.26 -50.22
C ILE A 84 -29.63 -6.61 -50.03
N GLN A 85 -29.26 -7.81 -50.51
CA GLN A 85 -27.89 -8.20 -50.89
C GLN A 85 -27.70 -8.10 -52.41
N LYS A 86 -26.49 -7.75 -52.85
CA LYS A 86 -25.77 -8.17 -54.09
C LYS A 86 -24.32 -7.66 -53.93
N LYS A 87 -23.24 -8.45 -53.86
CA LYS A 87 -22.66 -9.52 -54.71
C LYS A 87 -21.92 -8.99 -55.97
N VAL A 88 -20.56 -8.96 -55.88
CA VAL A 88 -19.53 -9.43 -56.87
C VAL A 88 -19.37 -8.55 -58.15
N GLU A 89 -18.21 -8.21 -58.75
CA GLU A 89 -16.88 -8.85 -58.90
C GLU A 89 -15.81 -7.86 -59.48
N SER A 90 -14.54 -8.16 -59.22
CA SER A 90 -13.39 -8.14 -60.16
C SER A 90 -12.71 -6.85 -60.67
N SER A 91 -11.39 -6.76 -60.40
CA SER A 91 -10.36 -6.81 -61.47
C SER A 91 -9.00 -7.30 -60.93
N THR A 92 -8.38 -8.20 -61.68
CA THR A 92 -7.09 -8.88 -61.45
C THR A 92 -6.07 -8.45 -62.50
N ALA A 93 -4.77 -8.42 -62.16
CA ALA A 93 -3.72 -9.00 -63.00
C ALA A 93 -2.41 -9.23 -62.20
N ALA A 94 -1.83 -10.40 -62.45
CA ALA A 94 -0.69 -11.06 -61.80
C ALA A 94 0.69 -10.57 -62.31
N SER A 95 1.81 -10.91 -61.66
CA SER A 95 2.71 -12.07 -61.98
C SER A 95 4.06 -11.86 -61.22
N THR A 96 4.96 -12.80 -60.89
CA THR A 96 5.10 -14.28 -60.83
C THR A 96 6.40 -14.59 -60.06
N GLU A 97 6.52 -15.85 -59.62
CA GLU A 97 7.53 -16.54 -58.79
C GLU A 97 8.98 -16.65 -59.32
N GLY A 98 9.89 -17.11 -58.43
CA GLY A 98 11.15 -17.78 -58.83
C GLY A 98 12.03 -18.22 -57.64
N SER A 99 12.11 -19.54 -57.41
CA SER A 99 12.77 -20.27 -56.30
C SER A 99 14.21 -20.71 -56.62
N ALA A 100 15.00 -21.07 -55.58
CA ALA A 100 15.83 -22.30 -55.48
C ALA A 100 17.21 -22.12 -54.80
N ALA A 101 17.67 -23.20 -54.16
CA ALA A 101 18.71 -23.30 -53.14
C ALA A 101 20.02 -23.99 -53.59
N ALA A 102 21.10 -23.70 -52.83
CA ALA A 102 22.31 -24.48 -52.45
C ALA A 102 23.20 -25.19 -53.51
N PRO A 103 24.52 -25.37 -53.27
CA PRO A 103 25.01 -26.51 -52.46
C PRO A 103 26.32 -26.27 -51.64
N LYS A 104 26.75 -27.32 -50.90
CA LYS A 104 27.91 -27.45 -49.99
C LYS A 104 29.11 -28.21 -50.60
N ALA A 105 30.25 -28.14 -49.89
CA ALA A 105 31.45 -29.02 -49.82
C ALA A 105 32.66 -28.60 -50.68
N GLY A 106 33.94 -28.67 -50.26
CA GLY A 106 34.62 -29.13 -49.03
C GLY A 106 36.16 -29.15 -49.21
N SER A 107 36.92 -29.43 -48.13
CA SER A 107 38.40 -29.67 -48.01
C SER A 107 39.33 -28.46 -48.30
N GLY A 108 40.48 -28.21 -47.66
CA GLY A 108 41.35 -28.91 -46.70
C GLY A 108 42.81 -28.45 -46.97
N ASP A 109 43.62 -28.29 -45.92
CA ASP A 109 45.10 -28.35 -45.90
C ASP A 109 46.04 -27.10 -46.06
N VAL A 110 46.91 -26.99 -45.03
CA VAL A 110 48.36 -26.62 -44.98
C VAL A 110 48.82 -25.15 -44.78
N ALA A 111 49.20 -24.88 -43.51
CA ALA A 111 50.48 -24.39 -42.97
C ALA A 111 51.31 -23.21 -43.57
N SER A 112 51.74 -22.33 -42.63
CA SER A 112 53.10 -21.73 -42.43
C SER A 112 53.56 -20.65 -43.44
N ALA A 113 54.31 -19.57 -43.13
CA ALA A 113 55.14 -19.10 -42.02
C ALA A 113 55.33 -17.57 -42.20
N ALA A 114 55.32 -16.73 -41.16
CA ALA A 114 56.43 -16.36 -40.26
C ALA A 114 57.20 -15.08 -40.65
N GLY A 115 57.44 -14.25 -39.64
CA GLY A 115 58.31 -13.09 -39.64
C GLY A 115 58.32 -12.42 -38.27
N SER A 116 59.05 -13.01 -37.32
CA SER A 116 59.27 -12.54 -35.95
C SER A 116 60.74 -12.14 -35.77
N ALA A 117 61.02 -11.11 -34.98
CA ALA A 117 62.33 -10.83 -34.41
C ALA A 117 62.19 -10.24 -33.00
N ALA A 118 63.11 -10.64 -32.11
CA ALA A 118 62.97 -10.74 -30.66
C ALA A 118 63.73 -9.68 -29.84
N SER A 119 63.37 -9.54 -28.55
CA SER A 119 64.22 -9.38 -27.33
C SER A 119 63.36 -8.96 -26.11
N PRO A 120 63.83 -9.02 -24.84
CA PRO A 120 64.47 -10.12 -24.11
C PRO A 120 63.80 -10.39 -22.72
N ALA A 121 64.33 -11.39 -21.99
CA ALA A 121 63.85 -11.90 -20.71
C ALA A 121 63.87 -10.91 -19.52
N LYS A 122 62.89 -11.05 -18.61
CA LYS A 122 62.83 -10.38 -17.31
C LYS A 122 62.46 -11.38 -16.19
N GLN A 123 63.48 -11.68 -15.38
CA GLN A 123 63.51 -11.90 -13.93
C GLN A 123 62.17 -12.26 -13.22
N GLU A 124 62.11 -13.47 -12.66
CA GLU A 124 61.05 -13.92 -11.73
C GLU A 124 61.01 -13.02 -10.48
N THR A 125 59.84 -12.44 -10.24
CA THR A 125 59.49 -11.77 -8.98
C THR A 125 58.71 -12.79 -8.14
N PRO A 126 58.94 -12.92 -6.82
CA PRO A 126 58.15 -13.83 -5.99
C PRO A 126 56.66 -13.47 -6.07
N PRO A 127 55.73 -14.45 -6.02
CA PRO A 127 54.30 -14.14 -5.99
C PRO A 127 54.01 -13.25 -4.77
N ALA A 128 53.36 -12.11 -5.02
CA ALA A 128 52.85 -11.25 -3.97
C ALA A 128 51.94 -12.06 -3.03
N PRO A 129 51.96 -11.81 -1.71
CA PRO A 129 51.05 -12.47 -0.79
C PRO A 129 49.61 -12.19 -1.22
N THR A 130 48.90 -13.24 -1.60
CA THR A 130 47.49 -13.14 -2.00
C THR A 130 46.66 -13.04 -0.72
N MET A 131 46.13 -11.86 -0.43
CA MET A 131 45.26 -11.62 0.73
C MET A 131 44.08 -12.58 0.71
N SER A 132 43.74 -13.21 1.84
CA SER A 132 42.55 -14.06 1.94
C SER A 132 41.29 -13.20 2.14
N VAL A 133 40.11 -13.71 1.77
CA VAL A 133 38.81 -13.03 2.03
C VAL A 133 38.60 -12.75 3.53
N LYS A 134 39.16 -13.58 4.40
CA LYS A 134 39.09 -13.39 5.85
C LYS A 134 39.92 -12.20 6.31
N ASP A 135 41.09 -12.00 5.69
CA ASP A 135 42.02 -10.93 6.05
C ASP A 135 41.65 -9.59 5.39
N SER A 136 40.69 -9.58 4.46
CA SER A 136 40.26 -8.37 3.76
C SER A 136 39.26 -7.51 4.54
N VAL A 137 38.84 -7.96 5.74
CA VAL A 137 38.01 -7.19 6.68
C VAL A 137 38.62 -7.24 8.08
N VAL A 138 38.89 -6.09 8.68
CA VAL A 138 39.54 -5.94 10.00
C VAL A 138 38.69 -5.06 10.91
N LEU A 139 38.48 -5.47 12.15
CA LEU A 139 37.83 -4.64 13.17
C LEU A 139 38.86 -3.82 13.94
N SER A 140 38.55 -2.56 14.25
CA SER A 140 39.32 -1.80 15.24
C SER A 140 38.99 -2.24 16.67
N GLU A 141 39.63 -1.61 17.67
CA GLU A 141 39.08 -1.59 19.04
C GLU A 141 37.77 -0.77 19.06
N SER A 142 36.92 -1.00 20.08
CA SER A 142 35.72 -0.21 20.32
C SER A 142 35.86 0.65 21.58
N PHE A 143 35.31 1.86 21.55
CA PHE A 143 35.41 2.84 22.64
C PHE A 143 34.03 3.17 23.17
N GLY A 144 33.87 3.40 24.49
CA GLY A 144 32.59 3.79 25.10
C GLY A 144 32.12 2.91 26.27
N GLY A 145 30.80 2.91 26.52
CA GLY A 145 30.15 2.25 27.65
C GLY A 145 29.31 1.01 27.32
N PRO A 146 29.04 0.13 28.29
CA PRO A 146 28.33 -1.14 28.07
C PRO A 146 26.81 -1.00 27.86
N HIS A 147 26.31 0.22 27.70
CA HIS A 147 24.89 0.54 27.60
C HIS A 147 24.40 0.42 26.15
N GLY A 148 23.08 0.49 25.94
CA GLY A 148 22.48 0.38 24.61
C GLY A 148 22.35 -1.06 24.10
N THR A 149 21.90 -1.19 22.86
CA THR A 149 21.75 -2.46 22.14
C THR A 149 22.88 -2.65 21.13
N ASP A 150 23.35 -3.89 20.98
CA ASP A 150 24.43 -4.23 20.06
C ASP A 150 24.06 -3.99 18.60
N PHE A 151 25.02 -3.51 17.82
CA PHE A 151 24.97 -3.44 16.36
C PHE A 151 26.32 -3.83 15.74
N SER A 152 26.30 -4.38 14.52
CA SER A 152 27.52 -4.66 13.76
C SER A 152 27.26 -4.79 12.27
N ASP A 153 28.01 -4.03 11.47
CA ASP A 153 27.93 -4.06 10.01
C ASP A 153 28.83 -5.13 9.39
N LYS A 154 29.64 -5.83 10.20
CA LYS A 154 30.70 -6.76 9.76
C LYS A 154 30.23 -7.80 8.73
N ASN A 155 29.03 -8.34 8.91
CA ASN A 155 28.50 -9.37 8.02
C ASN A 155 28.21 -8.82 6.61
N PHE A 156 27.83 -7.54 6.50
CA PHE A 156 27.46 -6.87 5.25
C PHE A 156 28.67 -6.24 4.52
N VAL A 157 29.78 -6.00 5.23
CA VAL A 157 31.01 -5.40 4.69
C VAL A 157 31.80 -6.37 3.81
N ASN A 158 32.26 -5.91 2.64
CA ASN A 158 33.10 -6.67 1.71
C ASN A 158 34.26 -5.80 1.20
N SER A 159 35.39 -6.42 0.86
CA SER A 159 36.47 -5.72 0.14
C SER A 159 35.98 -5.23 -1.23
N GLY A 160 36.51 -4.12 -1.75
CA GLY A 160 36.04 -3.55 -3.02
C GLY A 160 34.82 -2.64 -2.91
N GLN A 161 34.37 -2.29 -1.70
CA GLN A 161 33.22 -1.40 -1.51
C GLN A 161 33.56 0.05 -1.85
N THR A 162 32.57 0.82 -2.30
CA THR A 162 32.72 2.27 -2.53
C THR A 162 31.81 3.03 -1.57
N VAL A 163 32.40 3.71 -0.58
CA VAL A 163 31.66 4.62 0.33
C VAL A 163 31.40 5.94 -0.38
N SER A 164 30.13 6.34 -0.49
CA SER A 164 29.71 7.58 -1.14
C SER A 164 29.44 8.71 -0.16
N GLN A 165 29.06 8.40 1.08
CA GLN A 165 28.69 9.41 2.06
C GLN A 165 28.87 8.90 3.50
N ILE A 166 29.22 9.81 4.41
CA ILE A 166 29.10 9.62 5.85
C ILE A 166 28.30 10.79 6.44
N SER A 167 27.43 10.52 7.41
CA SER A 167 26.73 11.55 8.16
C SER A 167 26.70 11.26 9.66
N ILE A 168 26.66 12.32 10.46
CA ILE A 168 26.54 12.25 11.92
C ILE A 168 25.39 13.15 12.39
N TYR A 169 24.76 12.75 13.49
CA TYR A 169 23.87 13.57 14.30
C TYR A 169 24.60 13.88 15.60
N ALA A 170 24.90 15.15 15.86
CA ALA A 170 25.69 15.51 17.03
C ALA A 170 25.29 16.86 17.61
N GLY A 171 24.97 16.86 18.92
CA GLY A 171 24.91 18.06 19.76
C GLY A 171 26.16 18.18 20.63
N GLU A 172 25.98 18.12 21.94
CA GLU A 172 27.08 17.96 22.92
C GLU A 172 27.69 16.54 22.91
N ARG A 173 27.00 15.57 22.30
CA ARG A 173 27.40 14.17 22.19
C ARG A 173 27.15 13.66 20.77
N LEU A 174 27.62 12.44 20.47
CA LEU A 174 27.25 11.76 19.24
C LEU A 174 25.93 11.01 19.44
N ASP A 175 24.88 11.52 18.84
CA ASP A 175 23.55 10.93 18.91
C ASP A 175 23.41 9.78 17.91
N GLY A 176 23.91 9.96 16.67
CA GLY A 176 23.82 8.96 15.62
C GLY A 176 24.84 9.09 14.49
N ILE A 177 24.97 8.02 13.71
CA ILE A 177 25.92 7.90 12.61
C ILE A 177 25.35 7.09 11.46
N SER A 178 25.63 7.50 10.22
CA SER A 178 25.26 6.76 9.01
C SER A 178 26.40 6.70 7.99
N LEU A 179 26.48 5.59 7.26
CA LEU A 179 27.43 5.34 6.16
C LEU A 179 26.71 4.80 4.94
N GLU A 180 26.90 5.43 3.77
CA GLU A 180 26.33 5.00 2.50
C GLU A 180 27.39 4.36 1.60
N ILE A 181 27.07 3.19 1.08
CA ILE A 181 27.88 2.40 0.15
C ILE A 181 27.14 2.37 -1.17
N SER A 182 27.82 2.70 -2.26
CA SER A 182 27.26 2.77 -3.61
C SER A 182 27.61 1.57 -4.50
N ALA A 183 28.65 0.81 -4.13
CA ALA A 183 29.13 -0.36 -4.89
C ALA A 183 29.85 -1.36 -3.97
N PRO A 184 29.91 -2.66 -4.33
CA PRO A 184 29.23 -3.28 -5.47
C PRO A 184 27.73 -3.47 -5.26
N LYS A 185 27.25 -3.35 -4.02
CA LYS A 185 25.82 -3.32 -3.64
C LYS A 185 25.55 -2.01 -2.89
N THR A 186 24.43 -1.36 -3.19
CA THR A 186 24.01 -0.19 -2.44
C THR A 186 23.59 -0.61 -1.03
N LEU A 187 24.21 -0.04 -0.01
CA LEU A 187 23.91 -0.34 1.40
C LEU A 187 23.97 0.95 2.21
N THR A 188 23.07 1.10 3.17
CA THR A 188 23.11 2.19 4.15
C THR A 188 23.14 1.60 5.54
N PHE A 189 24.17 1.94 6.32
CA PHE A 189 24.25 1.59 7.73
C PHE A 189 23.89 2.82 8.55
N THR A 190 22.95 2.70 9.48
CA THR A 190 22.52 3.77 10.37
C THR A 190 22.41 3.25 11.79
N HIS A 191 23.05 3.94 12.74
CA HIS A 191 23.08 3.57 14.15
C HIS A 191 22.86 4.80 15.04
N GLY A 192 22.24 4.61 16.20
CA GLY A 192 21.95 5.69 17.16
C GLY A 192 20.64 6.43 16.87
N GLY A 193 20.47 7.58 17.51
CA GLY A 193 19.32 8.47 17.34
C GLY A 193 19.65 9.69 16.48
N THR A 194 18.65 10.52 16.26
CA THR A 194 18.72 11.72 15.42
C THR A 194 18.91 13.01 16.21
N GLY A 195 19.27 12.93 17.50
CA GLY A 195 19.46 14.12 18.34
C GLY A 195 20.61 15.03 17.87
N GLY A 196 20.50 16.34 18.14
CA GLY A 196 21.52 17.31 17.74
C GLY A 196 21.48 17.68 16.25
N ASP A 197 22.54 18.29 15.73
CA ASP A 197 22.58 18.78 14.36
C ASP A 197 23.10 17.69 13.40
N ARG A 198 22.38 17.47 12.29
CA ARG A 198 22.85 16.58 11.23
C ARG A 198 23.96 17.25 10.40
N LYS A 199 25.08 16.55 10.25
CA LYS A 199 26.19 16.93 9.36
C LYS A 199 26.49 15.82 8.38
N VAL A 200 26.77 16.17 7.14
CA VAL A 200 26.96 15.23 6.03
C VAL A 200 28.26 15.53 5.31
N LEU A 201 29.03 14.49 4.97
CA LEU A 201 30.18 14.55 4.08
C LEU A 201 29.97 13.56 2.94
N LYS A 202 29.84 14.08 1.72
CA LYS A 202 29.83 13.29 0.48
C LYS A 202 31.26 13.11 -0.01
N LEU A 203 31.61 11.88 -0.39
CA LEU A 203 32.94 11.53 -0.86
C LEU A 203 33.02 11.67 -2.39
N GLY A 204 34.12 12.24 -2.88
CA GLY A 204 34.43 12.32 -4.30
C GLY A 204 34.85 10.95 -4.89
N PRO A 205 34.88 10.80 -6.22
CA PRO A 205 35.33 9.56 -6.86
C PRO A 205 36.74 9.14 -6.40
N GLY A 206 36.86 7.95 -5.83
CA GLY A 206 38.13 7.39 -5.33
C GLY A 206 38.59 7.94 -3.97
N GLU A 207 37.84 8.87 -3.38
CA GLU A 207 38.06 9.30 -1.99
C GLU A 207 37.54 8.20 -1.04
N TYR A 208 38.30 7.93 0.03
CA TYR A 208 37.94 7.01 1.09
C TYR A 208 38.26 7.55 2.48
N ILE A 209 37.53 7.10 3.51
CA ILE A 209 37.78 7.44 4.92
C ILE A 209 38.85 6.50 5.48
N ASN A 210 39.91 7.06 6.06
CA ASN A 210 41.06 6.29 6.55
C ASN A 210 41.36 6.48 8.04
N SER A 211 40.62 7.34 8.74
CA SER A 211 40.81 7.58 10.18
C SER A 211 39.50 7.93 10.87
N MET A 212 39.36 7.46 12.11
CA MET A 212 38.28 7.79 13.03
C MET A 212 38.87 8.11 14.41
N GLU A 213 38.67 9.34 14.88
CA GLU A 213 38.92 9.75 16.26
C GLU A 213 37.61 9.74 17.04
N VAL A 214 37.64 9.21 18.26
CA VAL A 214 36.48 9.06 19.13
C VAL A 214 36.85 9.53 20.53
N HIS A 215 35.97 10.35 21.13
CA HIS A 215 36.04 10.75 22.53
C HIS A 215 34.81 10.22 23.28
N TRP A 216 34.99 9.79 24.52
CA TRP A 216 33.90 9.29 25.36
C TRP A 216 33.93 9.89 26.76
N GLY A 217 32.80 9.82 27.47
CA GLY A 217 32.68 10.40 28.80
C GLY A 217 31.43 9.93 29.51
N LYS A 218 31.26 10.32 30.78
CA LYS A 218 30.07 9.97 31.57
C LYS A 218 29.03 11.08 31.56
N LYS A 219 27.77 10.69 31.35
CA LYS A 219 26.58 11.52 31.54
C LYS A 219 25.55 10.71 32.33
N ASP A 220 25.08 11.24 33.46
CA ASP A 220 24.08 10.57 34.31
C ASP A 220 24.43 9.10 34.60
N ASP A 221 25.69 8.86 35.01
CA ASP A 221 26.29 7.54 35.25
C ASP A 221 26.38 6.59 34.03
N HIS A 222 26.05 7.05 32.82
CA HIS A 222 26.21 6.30 31.58
C HIS A 222 27.44 6.78 30.80
N THR A 223 28.34 5.87 30.45
CA THR A 223 29.46 6.17 29.55
C THR A 223 28.97 6.18 28.10
N ARG A 224 29.24 7.25 27.34
CA ARG A 224 28.76 7.45 25.97
C ARG A 224 29.82 8.10 25.08
N ILE A 225 29.61 8.05 23.76
CA ILE A 225 30.44 8.77 22.80
C ILE A 225 30.04 10.25 22.79
N PHE A 226 31.03 11.10 23.05
CA PHE A 226 30.85 12.54 23.13
C PHE A 226 31.27 13.27 21.86
N TYR A 227 32.31 12.80 21.17
CA TYR A 227 32.78 13.41 19.94
C TYR A 227 33.35 12.38 18.98
N VAL A 228 33.18 12.64 17.68
CA VAL A 228 33.85 11.90 16.61
C VAL A 228 34.43 12.85 15.56
N ASN A 229 35.50 12.38 14.92
CA ASN A 229 36.08 13.03 13.76
C ASN A 229 36.55 11.98 12.74
N PHE A 230 36.05 12.10 11.52
CA PHE A 230 36.45 11.28 10.38
C PHE A 230 37.37 12.07 9.46
N LEU A 231 38.45 11.45 8.99
CA LEU A 231 39.37 12.03 8.02
C LEU A 231 39.41 11.19 6.75
N THR A 232 39.40 11.85 5.60
CA THR A 232 39.49 11.20 4.29
C THR A 232 40.90 11.26 3.71
N SER A 233 41.17 10.37 2.78
CA SER A 233 42.35 10.37 1.90
C SER A 233 42.56 11.67 1.11
N ALA A 234 41.51 12.45 0.86
CA ALA A 234 41.58 13.75 0.20
C ALA A 234 41.80 14.92 1.20
N GLY A 235 41.86 14.65 2.50
CA GLY A 235 42.03 15.65 3.55
C GLY A 235 40.73 16.34 3.99
N ASN A 236 39.57 15.87 3.52
CA ASN A 236 38.28 16.33 4.02
C ASN A 236 38.00 15.71 5.40
N SER A 237 37.18 16.38 6.22
CA SER A 237 36.81 15.86 7.53
C SER A 237 35.35 16.11 7.89
N LEU A 238 34.80 15.24 8.73
CA LEU A 238 33.48 15.37 9.33
C LEU A 238 33.59 15.16 10.83
N SER A 239 33.20 16.16 11.62
CA SER A 239 33.23 16.07 13.08
C SER A 239 32.04 16.71 13.79
N GLY A 240 31.75 16.23 14.99
CA GLY A 240 30.63 16.70 15.80
C GLY A 240 30.70 16.17 17.23
N GLY A 241 30.06 16.88 18.15
CA GLY A 241 30.09 16.60 19.58
C GLY A 241 31.06 17.47 20.38
N SER A 242 31.19 17.18 21.67
CA SER A 242 32.11 17.88 22.58
C SER A 242 33.31 17.00 22.94
N MET A 243 34.53 17.54 22.86
CA MET A 243 35.72 16.77 23.20
C MET A 243 35.81 16.50 24.71
N THR A 244 36.22 15.29 25.09
CA THR A 244 36.53 14.90 26.46
C THR A 244 38.01 14.50 26.62
N ASP A 245 38.46 14.28 27.85
CA ASP A 245 39.83 13.82 28.15
C ASP A 245 40.08 12.37 27.66
N ASP A 246 39.05 11.52 27.73
CA ASP A 246 39.13 10.13 27.25
C ASP A 246 38.91 10.08 25.73
N LYS A 247 39.96 9.75 25.00
CA LYS A 247 39.95 9.73 23.53
C LYS A 247 40.89 8.70 22.93
N SER A 248 40.59 8.31 21.69
CA SER A 248 41.44 7.44 20.89
C SER A 248 41.26 7.72 19.40
N THR A 249 42.27 7.39 18.61
CA THR A 249 42.21 7.47 17.15
C THR A 249 42.58 6.12 16.56
N VAL A 250 41.75 5.62 15.65
CA VAL A 250 42.02 4.41 14.88
C VAL A 250 42.20 4.78 13.41
N THR A 251 43.24 4.22 12.79
CA THR A 251 43.57 4.44 11.37
C THR A 251 43.41 3.12 10.62
N ALA A 252 42.90 3.20 9.40
CA ALA A 252 42.80 2.06 8.51
C ALA A 252 44.20 1.46 8.24
N PRO A 253 44.35 0.13 8.22
CA PRO A 253 45.55 -0.50 7.69
C PRO A 253 45.85 -0.04 6.25
N GLU A 254 47.09 -0.16 5.80
CA GLU A 254 47.47 0.22 4.44
C GLU A 254 46.62 -0.54 3.40
N GLY A 255 45.98 0.20 2.49
CA GLY A 255 45.07 -0.36 1.47
C GLY A 255 43.65 -0.64 1.96
N PHE A 256 43.28 -0.26 3.19
CA PHE A 256 41.93 -0.40 3.73
C PHE A 256 41.23 0.95 3.84
N GLN A 257 39.89 0.91 3.88
CA GLN A 257 39.02 2.06 4.15
C GLN A 257 37.95 1.71 5.18
N LEU A 258 37.34 2.73 5.78
CA LEU A 258 36.16 2.53 6.61
C LEU A 258 35.03 1.98 5.73
N ALA A 259 34.41 0.89 6.16
CA ALA A 259 33.33 0.25 5.42
C ALA A 259 32.10 -0.04 6.27
N GLY A 260 32.16 0.18 7.58
CA GLY A 260 31.02 0.05 8.50
C GLY A 260 31.44 0.26 9.95
N PHE A 261 30.51 0.02 10.86
CA PHE A 261 30.70 0.20 12.29
C PHE A 261 30.26 -1.02 13.09
N PHE A 262 30.70 -1.08 14.34
CA PHE A 262 30.15 -2.00 15.33
C PHE A 262 30.17 -1.33 16.71
N GLY A 263 29.27 -1.73 17.61
CA GLY A 263 29.20 -1.14 18.92
C GLY A 263 27.85 -1.31 19.59
N LYS A 264 27.47 -0.33 20.42
CA LYS A 264 26.19 -0.29 21.12
C LYS A 264 25.55 1.08 21.01
N SER A 265 24.24 1.11 20.81
CA SER A 265 23.50 2.36 20.64
C SER A 265 22.10 2.30 21.24
N GLY A 266 21.53 3.48 21.49
CA GLY A 266 20.14 3.69 21.82
C GLY A 266 19.68 5.01 21.19
N LYS A 267 19.23 5.96 22.02
CA LYS A 267 19.01 7.34 21.57
C LYS A 267 20.30 8.10 21.24
N GLU A 268 21.42 7.66 21.80
CA GLU A 268 22.77 8.17 21.56
C GLU A 268 23.70 6.97 21.30
N ILE A 269 24.91 7.20 20.78
CA ILE A 269 25.92 6.15 20.61
C ILE A 269 26.65 5.91 21.94
N ASP A 270 26.54 4.69 22.48
CA ASP A 270 27.14 4.31 23.76
C ASP A 270 28.56 3.76 23.57
N THR A 271 28.76 2.92 22.54
CA THR A 271 30.06 2.36 22.15
C THR A 271 30.22 2.36 20.63
N LEU A 272 31.42 2.65 20.13
CA LEU A 272 31.72 2.70 18.69
C LEU A 272 33.10 2.12 18.35
N GLY A 273 33.14 1.29 17.31
CA GLY A 273 34.34 0.80 16.64
C GLY A 273 34.16 0.79 15.11
N ALA A 274 35.27 0.79 14.38
CA ALA A 274 35.32 0.81 12.92
C ALA A 274 35.49 -0.60 12.34
N VAL A 275 34.79 -0.86 11.23
CA VAL A 275 35.03 -2.00 10.35
C VAL A 275 35.81 -1.50 9.14
N TRP A 276 37.04 -1.96 9.00
CA TRP A 276 37.93 -1.65 7.87
C TRP A 276 37.81 -2.73 6.80
N ALA A 277 37.68 -2.35 5.53
CA ALA A 277 37.69 -3.28 4.40
C ALA A 277 38.78 -2.92 3.38
N TYR A 278 39.38 -3.93 2.76
CA TYR A 278 40.36 -3.72 1.71
C TYR A 278 39.72 -3.02 0.51
N ILE A 279 40.41 -2.01 -0.03
CA ILE A 279 39.85 -1.14 -1.07
C ILE A 279 39.63 -1.91 -2.39
N ASP A 280 40.50 -2.86 -2.72
CA ASP A 280 40.32 -3.71 -3.91
C ASP A 280 39.48 -4.95 -3.59
N LEU A 281 38.72 -5.43 -4.56
CA LEU A 281 37.93 -6.66 -4.40
C LEU A 281 38.84 -7.89 -4.29
N VAL A 282 38.81 -8.58 -3.15
CA VAL A 282 39.45 -9.88 -2.94
C VAL A 282 38.47 -10.99 -3.30
N THR A 283 38.75 -11.76 -4.34
CA THR A 283 37.95 -12.92 -4.73
C THR A 283 38.57 -14.22 -4.20
N PRO A 284 37.77 -15.15 -3.66
CA PRO A 284 38.28 -16.47 -3.27
C PRO A 284 38.73 -17.25 -4.51
N ALA A 285 39.77 -18.09 -4.36
CA ALA A 285 40.20 -19.00 -5.42
C ALA A 285 39.00 -19.88 -5.86
N PRO A 286 38.82 -20.16 -7.17
CA PRO A 286 37.69 -20.93 -7.66
C PRO A 286 37.67 -22.30 -6.98
N THR A 287 36.67 -22.52 -6.14
CA THR A 287 36.38 -23.83 -5.57
C THR A 287 35.85 -24.71 -6.71
N PRO A 288 36.32 -25.97 -6.87
CA PRO A 288 35.78 -26.87 -7.88
C PRO A 288 34.26 -26.97 -7.71
N ALA A 289 33.50 -26.51 -8.71
CA ALA A 289 32.06 -26.67 -8.72
C ALA A 289 31.72 -28.16 -8.53
N PRO A 290 30.77 -28.52 -7.65
CA PRO A 290 30.26 -29.88 -7.63
C PRO A 290 29.77 -30.24 -9.03
N ALA A 291 30.14 -31.43 -9.50
CA ALA A 291 29.82 -31.89 -10.85
C ALA A 291 28.30 -31.79 -11.08
N PRO A 292 27.84 -31.27 -12.23
CA PRO A 292 26.42 -31.26 -12.55
C PRO A 292 25.91 -32.71 -12.52
N VAL A 293 24.93 -32.95 -11.66
CA VAL A 293 24.20 -34.22 -11.61
C VAL A 293 23.55 -34.39 -12.98
N LYS A 294 23.89 -35.48 -13.68
CA LYS A 294 23.22 -35.86 -14.92
C LYS A 294 21.84 -36.38 -14.56
N ASP A 295 20.81 -35.78 -15.16
CA ASP A 295 19.45 -36.30 -15.14
C ASP A 295 19.44 -37.71 -15.78
N GLU A 296 19.11 -38.73 -15.00
CA GLU A 296 18.66 -40.02 -15.53
C GLU A 296 17.12 -40.07 -15.46
N ASP A 297 16.52 -39.90 -16.63
CA ASP A 297 15.12 -40.18 -16.92
C ASP A 297 14.92 -41.69 -17.18
N SER A 298 13.91 -42.31 -16.55
CA SER A 298 13.22 -43.52 -17.08
C SER A 298 12.12 -44.07 -16.14
N PRO A 299 11.11 -44.83 -16.63
CA PRO A 299 9.96 -44.35 -17.43
C PRO A 299 8.59 -44.93 -16.96
N GLY A 300 7.49 -44.41 -17.55
CA GLY A 300 6.15 -45.03 -17.56
C GLY A 300 5.09 -44.20 -16.80
N THR A 301 3.95 -43.79 -17.34
CA THR A 301 3.08 -44.40 -18.35
C THR A 301 2.32 -43.30 -19.08
N VAL A 302 2.23 -43.41 -20.41
CA VAL A 302 1.56 -42.50 -21.34
C VAL A 302 0.07 -42.33 -21.02
N ALA A 303 -0.37 -41.07 -20.93
CA ALA A 303 -1.76 -40.65 -21.18
C ALA A 303 -1.79 -39.72 -22.41
N PRO A 304 -2.87 -39.72 -23.23
CA PRO A 304 -2.85 -39.17 -24.59
C PRO A 304 -2.64 -37.65 -24.69
N GLU A 305 -1.98 -37.26 -25.79
CA GLU A 305 -1.30 -35.98 -26.05
C GLU A 305 -2.16 -34.70 -26.19
N ASP A 306 -3.45 -34.68 -25.84
CA ASP A 306 -4.28 -33.45 -25.99
C ASP A 306 -4.58 -32.69 -24.69
N ILE A 307 -3.90 -33.01 -23.58
CA ILE A 307 -4.17 -32.38 -22.26
C ILE A 307 -2.90 -31.84 -21.57
N ALA A 308 -1.71 -32.00 -22.15
CA ALA A 308 -0.44 -31.51 -21.58
C ALA A 308 -0.15 -30.01 -21.87
N GLY A 309 -0.79 -29.40 -22.87
CA GLY A 309 -0.55 -27.99 -23.25
C GLY A 309 -1.30 -26.93 -22.42
N SER A 310 -2.18 -27.34 -21.49
CA SER A 310 -2.97 -26.43 -20.64
C SER A 310 -2.45 -26.31 -19.19
N LEU A 311 -1.38 -27.02 -18.86
CA LEU A 311 -0.77 -27.05 -17.52
C LEU A 311 0.76 -27.08 -17.56
N SER A 312 1.37 -26.97 -18.75
CA SER A 312 2.77 -26.60 -18.84
C SER A 312 2.87 -25.20 -18.23
N GLU A 313 3.41 -25.13 -17.02
CA GLU A 313 4.58 -24.31 -16.75
C GLU A 313 4.73 -23.23 -17.85
N ILE A 314 4.39 -21.98 -17.53
CA ILE A 314 5.36 -20.93 -17.84
C ILE A 314 6.68 -21.61 -17.52
N LYS A 315 7.50 -21.95 -18.53
CA LYS A 315 8.87 -22.45 -18.29
C LYS A 315 9.35 -21.51 -17.21
N THR A 316 9.39 -21.97 -15.96
CA THR A 316 9.71 -21.10 -14.84
C THR A 316 11.09 -20.71 -15.22
N LYS A 317 11.24 -19.44 -15.62
CA LYS A 317 12.49 -18.88 -16.10
C LYS A 317 13.47 -19.34 -15.04
N ALA A 318 14.40 -20.25 -15.40
CA ALA A 318 15.18 -20.98 -14.41
C ALA A 318 15.63 -19.96 -13.38
N ASN A 319 15.20 -20.11 -12.12
CA ASN A 319 15.23 -18.99 -11.19
C ASN A 319 16.70 -18.66 -10.92
N LYS A 320 17.24 -17.63 -11.60
CA LYS A 320 18.67 -17.29 -11.67
C LYS A 320 19.09 -16.34 -10.55
N ARG A 321 18.22 -16.11 -9.56
CA ARG A 321 18.47 -15.17 -8.47
C ARG A 321 19.57 -15.72 -7.55
N PRO A 322 20.47 -14.85 -7.07
CA PRO A 322 21.45 -15.29 -6.08
C PRO A 322 20.77 -15.64 -4.76
N VAL A 323 19.76 -14.87 -4.38
CA VAL A 323 19.02 -14.98 -3.10
C VAL A 323 17.53 -14.71 -3.32
N GLN A 324 16.67 -15.41 -2.58
CA GLN A 324 15.22 -15.17 -2.53
C GLN A 324 14.69 -15.47 -1.13
N LEU A 325 13.64 -14.76 -0.71
CA LEU A 325 12.96 -15.00 0.56
C LEU A 325 11.79 -15.99 0.38
N SER A 326 11.46 -16.71 1.45
CA SER A 326 10.24 -17.52 1.53
C SER A 326 9.03 -16.73 2.04
N ASP A 327 7.86 -17.37 2.10
CA ASP A 327 6.79 -16.94 3.01
C ASP A 327 7.32 -16.88 4.46
N SER A 328 6.70 -16.06 5.30
CA SER A 328 7.00 -15.99 6.73
C SER A 328 5.84 -16.53 7.59
N PHE A 329 6.16 -17.01 8.79
CA PHE A 329 5.20 -17.51 9.76
C PHE A 329 5.39 -16.84 11.10
N GLY A 330 4.30 -16.52 11.81
CA GLY A 330 4.34 -15.89 13.13
C GLY A 330 3.54 -14.59 13.20
N GLY A 331 3.92 -13.68 14.11
CA GLY A 331 3.22 -12.41 14.32
C GLY A 331 4.11 -11.17 14.26
N PRO A 332 3.50 -9.98 14.25
CA PRO A 332 4.20 -8.70 14.01
C PRO A 332 4.98 -8.17 15.23
N HIS A 333 5.19 -8.98 16.27
CA HIS A 333 5.83 -8.54 17.50
C HIS A 333 7.36 -8.66 17.41
N GLY A 334 8.07 -8.03 18.36
CA GLY A 334 9.53 -8.06 18.39
C GLY A 334 10.20 -7.09 17.42
N LYS A 335 11.53 -7.06 17.47
CA LYS A 335 12.40 -6.33 16.54
C LYS A 335 12.62 -7.16 15.28
N GLN A 336 12.65 -6.49 14.14
CA GLN A 336 12.90 -7.14 12.86
C GLN A 336 14.37 -7.52 12.68
N PHE A 337 14.62 -8.57 11.89
CA PHE A 337 15.93 -8.97 11.41
C PHE A 337 15.84 -9.59 10.02
N SER A 338 16.92 -9.52 9.26
CA SER A 338 17.05 -10.23 7.98
C SER A 338 18.52 -10.47 7.64
N ASP A 339 18.85 -11.72 7.30
CA ASP A 339 20.18 -12.09 6.80
C ASP A 339 20.33 -11.86 5.29
N GLN A 340 19.26 -11.43 4.61
CA GLN A 340 19.17 -11.41 3.16
C GLN A 340 20.27 -10.61 2.49
N LEU A 341 20.57 -9.40 2.99
CA LEU A 341 21.56 -8.51 2.40
C LEU A 341 22.99 -9.06 2.52
N ALA A 342 23.25 -9.90 3.53
CA ALA A 342 24.54 -10.58 3.70
C ALA A 342 24.64 -11.87 2.87
N CYS A 343 23.52 -12.42 2.40
CA CYS A 343 23.49 -13.66 1.63
C CYS A 343 23.93 -13.45 0.17
N THR A 344 24.62 -14.44 -0.39
CA THR A 344 25.10 -14.48 -1.78
C THR A 344 24.91 -15.87 -2.36
N SER A 345 24.98 -15.99 -3.68
CA SER A 345 25.01 -17.31 -4.32
C SER A 345 26.30 -18.08 -4.00
N GLY A 346 26.24 -19.41 -4.07
CA GLY A 346 27.41 -20.27 -3.82
C GLY A 346 27.84 -20.37 -2.35
N MET A 347 27.02 -19.89 -1.41
CA MET A 347 27.31 -20.02 0.02
C MET A 347 27.42 -21.47 0.48
N THR A 348 28.30 -21.73 1.44
CA THR A 348 28.42 -23.03 2.10
C THR A 348 28.11 -22.86 3.58
N ILE A 349 27.06 -23.55 4.06
CA ILE A 349 26.64 -23.53 5.47
C ILE A 349 27.32 -24.68 6.20
N SER A 350 28.01 -24.38 7.30
CA SER A 350 28.71 -25.38 8.11
C SER A 350 27.86 -25.92 9.25
N SER A 351 27.01 -25.09 9.86
CA SER A 351 26.09 -25.53 10.90
C SER A 351 24.88 -24.62 11.04
N VAL A 352 23.81 -25.18 11.62
CA VAL A 352 22.65 -24.45 12.10
C VAL A 352 22.34 -24.87 13.53
N THR A 353 22.01 -23.91 14.39
CA THR A 353 21.62 -24.14 15.78
C THR A 353 20.23 -23.57 16.04
N ILE A 354 19.35 -24.40 16.60
CA ILE A 354 18.03 -24.03 17.10
C ILE A 354 18.09 -23.99 18.62
N ARG A 355 17.79 -22.84 19.21
CA ARG A 355 17.73 -22.66 20.66
C ARG A 355 16.28 -22.61 21.09
N ALA A 356 15.82 -23.61 21.86
CA ALA A 356 14.41 -23.73 22.21
C ALA A 356 14.19 -24.39 23.57
N GLY A 357 13.23 -23.86 24.33
CA GLY A 357 12.56 -24.52 25.45
C GLY A 357 11.20 -25.11 25.01
N GLU A 358 10.10 -24.63 25.60
CA GLU A 358 8.75 -24.89 25.07
C GLU A 358 8.48 -24.14 23.76
N ARG A 359 9.20 -23.03 23.53
CA ARG A 359 9.11 -22.13 22.38
C ARG A 359 10.49 -21.92 21.77
N LEU A 360 10.54 -21.32 20.58
CA LEU A 360 11.79 -20.99 19.90
C LEU A 360 12.36 -19.70 20.50
N ASP A 361 13.49 -19.81 21.18
CA ASP A 361 14.20 -18.68 21.79
C ASP A 361 15.10 -17.99 20.78
N GLY A 362 15.90 -18.75 20.01
CA GLY A 362 16.89 -18.17 19.11
C GLY A 362 17.45 -19.14 18.06
N LEU A 363 18.23 -18.57 17.14
CA LEU A 363 18.73 -19.22 15.93
C LEU A 363 20.16 -18.78 15.65
N THR A 364 20.98 -19.72 15.17
CA THR A 364 22.32 -19.40 14.67
C THR A 364 22.60 -20.14 13.37
N VAL A 365 23.10 -19.44 12.36
CA VAL A 365 23.60 -20.03 11.11
C VAL A 365 25.08 -19.67 10.96
N GLN A 366 25.91 -20.67 10.67
CA GLN A 366 27.33 -20.47 10.39
C GLN A 366 27.61 -20.70 8.91
N VAL A 367 28.16 -19.67 8.26
CA VAL A 367 28.58 -19.70 6.86
C VAL A 367 30.09 -19.90 6.84
N ALA A 368 30.56 -20.90 6.08
CA ALA A 368 31.98 -21.20 5.91
C ALA A 368 32.59 -20.54 4.66
N ALA A 369 31.82 -20.40 3.58
CA ALA A 369 32.27 -19.84 2.31
C ALA A 369 31.13 -19.10 1.59
N PRO A 370 31.41 -18.14 0.68
CA PRO A 370 32.74 -17.65 0.29
C PRO A 370 33.42 -16.78 1.35
N LYS A 371 32.65 -16.28 2.32
CA LYS A 371 33.09 -15.49 3.47
C LYS A 371 32.60 -16.16 4.75
N GLU A 372 33.48 -16.31 5.74
CA GLU A 372 33.08 -16.79 7.07
C GLU A 372 32.15 -15.76 7.73
N MET A 373 30.92 -16.19 8.05
CA MET A 373 29.91 -15.34 8.70
C MET A 373 29.13 -16.12 9.75
N THR A 374 28.57 -15.39 10.70
CA THR A 374 27.66 -15.97 11.69
C THR A 374 26.47 -15.04 11.83
N PHE A 375 25.29 -15.61 11.59
CA PHE A 375 24.00 -14.97 11.83
C PHE A 375 23.45 -15.49 13.15
N THR A 376 23.05 -14.60 14.06
CA THR A 376 22.48 -14.99 15.36
C THR A 376 21.33 -14.07 15.69
N HIS A 377 20.16 -14.66 15.94
CA HIS A 377 18.90 -13.95 16.18
C HIS A 377 18.14 -14.58 17.35
N GLY A 378 17.28 -13.81 18.01
CA GLY A 378 16.50 -14.27 19.15
C GLY A 378 17.18 -14.09 20.51
N GLY A 379 16.55 -14.62 21.54
CA GLY A 379 17.00 -14.58 22.92
C GLY A 379 17.99 -15.70 23.28
N THR A 380 18.57 -15.58 24.48
CA THR A 380 19.53 -16.55 25.03
C THR A 380 18.86 -17.64 25.89
N GLY A 381 17.52 -17.72 25.91
CA GLY A 381 16.77 -18.75 26.63
C GLY A 381 16.85 -20.13 25.95
N GLY A 382 16.23 -21.17 26.52
CA GLY A 382 16.14 -22.49 25.88
C GLY A 382 17.44 -23.31 25.80
N LYS A 383 17.33 -24.53 25.26
CA LYS A 383 18.44 -25.46 25.01
C LYS A 383 18.88 -25.38 23.55
N GLU A 384 20.19 -25.36 23.30
CA GLU A 384 20.77 -25.43 21.96
C GLU A 384 20.69 -26.84 21.38
N ASN A 385 20.22 -26.92 20.13
CA ASN A 385 20.22 -28.11 19.29
C ASN A 385 20.94 -27.75 17.99
N THR A 386 22.16 -28.24 17.81
CA THR A 386 23.02 -27.91 16.67
C THR A 386 23.09 -29.08 15.70
N LEU A 387 22.96 -28.78 14.41
CA LEU A 387 23.27 -29.67 13.30
C LEU A 387 24.48 -29.13 12.56
N ALA A 388 25.59 -29.86 12.62
CA ALA A 388 26.72 -29.65 11.72
C ALA A 388 26.43 -30.33 10.38
N LEU A 389 26.63 -29.60 9.28
CA LEU A 389 26.43 -30.11 7.93
C LEU A 389 27.72 -30.77 7.44
N GLU A 390 27.59 -31.95 6.84
CA GLU A 390 28.70 -32.57 6.14
C GLU A 390 29.03 -31.85 4.81
N PRO A 391 30.24 -32.01 4.26
CA PRO A 391 30.55 -31.49 2.93
C PRO A 391 29.51 -31.91 1.87
N GLY A 392 28.96 -30.92 1.16
CA GLY A 392 27.92 -31.11 0.14
C GLY A 392 26.50 -31.37 0.68
N GLU A 393 26.30 -31.41 1.99
CA GLU A 393 24.98 -31.39 2.61
C GLU A 393 24.45 -29.96 2.68
N TYR A 394 23.14 -29.78 2.49
CA TYR A 394 22.50 -28.47 2.54
C TYR A 394 21.06 -28.59 3.05
N ILE A 395 20.55 -27.53 3.68
CA ILE A 395 19.20 -27.51 4.26
C ILE A 395 18.17 -27.19 3.16
N THR A 396 17.14 -28.03 3.04
CA THR A 396 16.15 -27.97 1.97
C THR A 396 14.71 -27.83 2.45
N ALA A 397 14.45 -28.04 3.74
CA ALA A 397 13.10 -28.01 4.29
C ALA A 397 13.07 -27.29 5.64
N MET A 398 11.99 -26.54 5.88
CA MET A 398 11.69 -25.91 7.15
C MET A 398 10.22 -26.15 7.51
N GLU A 399 9.94 -26.58 8.75
CA GLU A 399 8.60 -26.71 9.31
C GLU A 399 8.52 -25.84 10.56
N VAL A 400 7.49 -25.01 10.66
CA VAL A 400 7.30 -24.02 11.71
C VAL A 400 5.92 -24.19 12.33
N HIS A 401 5.82 -24.16 13.65
CA HIS A 401 4.55 -24.07 14.36
C HIS A 401 4.52 -22.83 15.24
N TRP A 402 3.37 -22.18 15.34
CA TRP A 402 3.19 -20.96 16.12
C TRP A 402 1.85 -20.95 16.88
N SER A 403 1.76 -20.10 17.90
CA SER A 403 0.51 -19.88 18.66
C SER A 403 0.59 -18.59 19.47
N GLN A 404 -0.52 -18.20 20.12
CA GLN A 404 -0.55 -17.04 21.00
C GLN A 404 -0.08 -17.38 22.41
N LYS A 405 0.75 -16.51 22.98
CA LYS A 405 1.18 -16.50 24.37
C LYS A 405 1.05 -15.08 24.93
N SER A 406 0.20 -14.91 25.94
CA SER A 406 0.00 -13.62 26.62
C SER A 406 -0.34 -12.47 25.65
N GLY A 407 -1.13 -12.75 24.61
CA GLY A 407 -1.50 -11.77 23.58
C GLY A 407 -0.47 -11.56 22.46
N HIS A 408 0.66 -12.27 22.49
CA HIS A 408 1.68 -12.23 21.43
C HIS A 408 1.73 -13.54 20.66
N THR A 409 1.74 -13.49 19.34
CA THR A 409 2.03 -14.67 18.52
C THR A 409 3.52 -15.00 18.60
N ARG A 410 3.86 -16.24 18.97
CA ARG A 410 5.23 -16.72 19.15
C ARG A 410 5.47 -17.97 18.31
N ILE A 411 6.70 -18.20 17.89
CA ILE A 411 7.12 -19.46 17.27
C ILE A 411 7.32 -20.49 18.38
N PHE A 412 6.54 -21.56 18.35
CA PHE A 412 6.59 -22.62 19.36
C PHE A 412 7.52 -23.76 18.96
N TYR A 413 7.63 -24.07 17.66
CA TYR A 413 8.47 -25.16 17.17
C TYR A 413 9.07 -24.83 15.81
N LEU A 414 10.31 -25.27 15.62
CA LEU A 414 11.02 -25.23 14.36
C LEU A 414 11.68 -26.58 14.09
N SER A 415 11.60 -27.05 12.85
CA SER A 415 12.34 -28.20 12.35
C SER A 415 12.97 -27.89 11.00
N LEU A 416 14.23 -28.25 10.83
CA LEU A 416 14.97 -28.12 9.58
C LEU A 416 15.37 -29.50 9.07
N GLY A 417 15.21 -29.71 7.75
CA GLY A 417 15.59 -30.95 7.08
C GLY A 417 16.62 -30.71 5.97
N THR A 418 17.55 -31.66 5.79
CA THR A 418 18.65 -31.55 4.82
C THR A 418 18.46 -32.43 3.59
N SER A 419 19.28 -32.18 2.56
CA SER A 419 19.37 -32.97 1.33
C SER A 419 19.81 -34.43 1.56
N LYS A 420 20.44 -34.74 2.70
CA LYS A 420 20.82 -36.10 3.11
C LYS A 420 19.81 -36.75 4.07
N GLY A 421 18.70 -36.05 4.38
CA GLY A 421 17.65 -36.56 5.27
C GLY A 421 17.92 -36.38 6.76
N ASN A 422 19.01 -35.69 7.15
CA ASN A 422 19.24 -35.30 8.54
C ASN A 422 18.23 -34.21 8.95
N LYS A 423 17.93 -34.15 10.25
CA LYS A 423 17.00 -33.18 10.82
C LYS A 423 17.49 -32.62 12.14
N VAL A 424 17.13 -31.37 12.40
CA VAL A 424 17.25 -30.73 13.71
C VAL A 424 15.97 -30.00 14.03
N SER A 425 15.52 -30.10 15.27
CA SER A 425 14.30 -29.44 15.72
C SER A 425 14.38 -29.04 17.19
N GLY A 426 13.48 -28.14 17.59
CA GLY A 426 13.31 -27.70 18.97
C GLY A 426 11.96 -27.04 19.19
N GLY A 427 11.49 -27.04 20.44
CA GLY A 427 10.21 -26.44 20.84
C GLY A 427 9.05 -27.44 20.92
N SER A 428 7.81 -26.92 20.99
CA SER A 428 6.57 -27.70 21.12
C SER A 428 5.64 -27.53 19.92
N GLN A 429 5.10 -28.60 19.37
CA GLN A 429 4.18 -28.49 18.23
C GLN A 429 2.82 -27.91 18.66
N THR A 430 2.24 -27.06 17.82
CA THR A 430 0.89 -26.48 17.99
C THR A 430 0.01 -26.82 16.80
N LYS A 431 -1.28 -26.44 16.85
CA LYS A 431 -2.24 -26.65 15.75
C LYS A 431 -1.84 -25.89 14.49
N GLU A 432 -1.34 -24.66 14.65
CA GLU A 432 -0.96 -23.80 13.52
C GLU A 432 0.44 -24.16 13.06
N LYS A 433 0.56 -24.52 11.79
CA LYS A 433 1.82 -24.96 11.23
C LYS A 433 1.95 -24.61 9.76
N GLY A 434 3.19 -24.46 9.33
CA GLY A 434 3.56 -24.15 7.96
C GLY A 434 4.85 -24.89 7.60
N SER A 435 5.03 -25.16 6.32
CA SER A 435 6.23 -25.80 5.81
C SER A 435 6.72 -25.12 4.56
N LEU A 436 8.04 -25.04 4.42
CA LEU A 436 8.72 -24.50 3.26
C LEU A 436 9.69 -25.54 2.72
N THR A 437 9.81 -25.55 1.40
CA THR A 437 10.79 -26.35 0.67
C THR A 437 11.62 -25.40 -0.17
N ALA A 438 12.94 -25.56 -0.10
CA ALA A 438 13.88 -24.82 -0.91
C ALA A 438 13.54 -25.02 -2.40
N PRO A 439 13.49 -23.94 -3.20
CA PRO A 439 13.32 -24.07 -4.64
C PRO A 439 14.45 -24.91 -5.26
N LYS A 440 14.17 -25.55 -6.41
CA LYS A 440 15.16 -26.40 -7.08
C LYS A 440 16.46 -25.62 -7.34
N GLY A 441 17.58 -26.12 -6.81
CA GLY A 441 18.90 -25.48 -6.93
C GLY A 441 19.26 -24.49 -5.82
N TYR A 442 18.43 -24.34 -4.78
CA TYR A 442 18.65 -23.45 -3.65
C TYR A 442 18.84 -24.21 -2.33
N GLN A 443 19.45 -23.53 -1.35
CA GLN A 443 19.59 -23.99 0.03
C GLN A 443 19.29 -22.86 1.01
N LEU A 444 19.01 -23.18 2.27
CA LEU A 444 18.90 -22.19 3.33
C LEU A 444 20.28 -21.53 3.55
N ALA A 445 20.34 -20.21 3.55
CA ALA A 445 21.56 -19.44 3.83
C ALA A 445 21.46 -18.58 5.09
N GLY A 446 20.25 -18.27 5.52
CA GLY A 446 19.96 -17.44 6.69
C GLY A 446 18.47 -17.38 6.95
N PHE A 447 18.07 -16.50 7.87
CA PHE A 447 16.68 -16.28 8.25
C PHE A 447 16.31 -14.79 8.17
N PHE A 448 15.02 -14.54 8.10
CA PHE A 448 14.46 -13.22 8.36
C PHE A 448 13.25 -13.36 9.27
N GLY A 449 12.89 -12.29 9.95
CA GLY A 449 11.65 -12.24 10.71
C GLY A 449 11.73 -11.29 11.88
N ARG A 450 11.14 -11.68 13.02
CA ARG A 450 11.06 -10.82 14.21
C ARG A 450 11.34 -11.59 15.50
N TYR A 451 12.00 -10.94 16.45
CA TYR A 451 12.27 -11.52 17.77
C TYR A 451 12.29 -10.47 18.89
N GLY A 452 11.99 -10.90 20.10
CA GLY A 452 12.23 -10.17 21.34
C GLY A 452 13.06 -11.01 22.29
N ASP A 453 12.45 -11.38 23.42
CA ASP A 453 12.94 -12.44 24.30
C ASP A 453 12.87 -13.84 23.65
N GLU A 454 11.92 -14.03 22.73
CA GLU A 454 11.70 -15.24 21.93
C GLU A 454 11.46 -14.85 20.46
N VAL A 455 11.46 -15.82 19.55
CA VAL A 455 11.17 -15.58 18.13
C VAL A 455 9.65 -15.45 17.90
N ASP A 456 9.25 -14.34 17.29
CA ASP A 456 7.86 -13.98 17.00
C ASP A 456 7.43 -14.36 15.59
N LEU A 457 8.34 -14.19 14.63
CA LEU A 457 8.13 -14.46 13.21
C LEU A 457 9.42 -14.95 12.57
N ILE A 458 9.29 -15.90 11.65
CA ILE A 458 10.42 -16.50 10.95
C ILE A 458 10.08 -16.84 9.50
N GLY A 459 11.01 -16.56 8.60
CA GLY A 459 11.07 -17.02 7.22
C GLY A 459 12.50 -17.40 6.84
N ALA A 460 12.65 -18.13 5.75
CA ALA A 460 13.92 -18.64 5.23
C ALA A 460 14.47 -17.69 4.15
N VAL A 461 15.79 -17.45 4.22
CA VAL A 461 16.56 -16.86 3.12
C VAL A 461 17.16 -18.01 2.31
N TRP A 462 16.69 -18.19 1.08
CA TRP A 462 17.19 -19.20 0.15
C TRP A 462 18.27 -18.61 -0.75
N SER A 463 19.46 -19.22 -0.79
CA SER A 463 20.51 -18.86 -1.74
C SER A 463 20.70 -19.93 -2.81
N SER A 464 21.08 -19.53 -4.02
CA SER A 464 21.48 -20.47 -5.07
C SER A 464 22.70 -21.27 -4.60
N ILE A 465 22.65 -22.59 -4.74
CA ILE A 465 23.77 -23.49 -4.42
C ILE A 465 24.93 -23.24 -5.39
N ALA A 466 24.62 -23.02 -6.68
CA ALA A 466 25.61 -22.63 -7.67
C ALA A 466 25.88 -21.12 -7.57
N ALA A 467 27.15 -20.73 -7.69
CA ALA A 467 27.50 -19.32 -7.88
C ALA A 467 26.88 -18.81 -9.19
N VAL A 468 26.10 -17.72 -9.10
CA VAL A 468 25.57 -17.01 -10.26
C VAL A 468 26.28 -15.66 -10.34
N ASN A 469 26.55 -15.15 -11.54
CA ASN A 469 27.10 -13.80 -11.70
C ASN A 469 26.13 -12.78 -11.10
N GLU A 470 26.49 -12.19 -9.96
CA GLU A 470 25.70 -11.18 -9.25
C GLU A 470 25.74 -9.79 -9.92
N THR A 471 26.09 -9.72 -11.22
CA THR A 471 26.08 -8.46 -11.96
C THR A 471 24.66 -7.95 -12.15
N THR A 472 24.25 -7.07 -11.24
CA THR A 472 23.33 -5.94 -11.40
C THR A 472 22.01 -6.24 -12.11
N SER A 473 21.00 -6.63 -11.32
CA SER A 473 19.61 -6.29 -11.65
C SER A 473 19.35 -4.84 -11.24
N THR A 474 20.01 -3.89 -11.91
CA THR A 474 19.69 -2.47 -11.80
C THR A 474 18.77 -2.08 -12.95
N ALA A 475 17.54 -2.58 -12.93
CA ALA A 475 16.46 -1.79 -13.50
C ALA A 475 16.25 -0.64 -12.52
N LYS A 476 17.05 0.43 -12.63
CA LYS A 476 16.85 1.66 -11.86
C LYS A 476 15.53 2.26 -12.34
N VAL A 477 14.50 2.19 -11.51
CA VAL A 477 13.28 2.94 -11.74
C VAL A 477 13.48 4.36 -11.24
N SER A 478 13.19 5.26 -12.16
CA SER A 478 13.57 6.66 -12.32
C SER A 478 13.01 7.66 -11.28
N ALA A 479 12.67 7.29 -10.04
CA ALA A 479 12.07 8.27 -9.09
C ALA A 479 13.02 8.80 -8.01
N ASP A 480 13.75 7.92 -7.33
CA ASP A 480 14.54 8.28 -6.14
C ASP A 480 15.77 9.14 -6.48
N GLU A 481 16.64 8.65 -7.38
CA GLU A 481 17.86 9.39 -7.79
C GLU A 481 17.61 10.53 -8.79
N ASP A 482 16.39 10.64 -9.33
CA ASP A 482 16.05 11.57 -10.41
C ASP A 482 15.19 12.74 -9.93
N ILE A 483 14.79 12.74 -8.66
CA ILE A 483 14.11 13.85 -8.00
C ILE A 483 15.05 14.39 -6.91
N ALA A 484 15.24 15.71 -6.90
CA ALA A 484 15.92 16.39 -5.81
C ALA A 484 15.03 17.53 -5.30
N LEU A 485 14.62 17.45 -4.04
CA LEU A 485 13.88 18.53 -3.39
C LEU A 485 14.86 19.64 -2.97
N GLY A 486 14.61 20.86 -3.45
CA GLY A 486 15.31 22.06 -3.00
C GLY A 486 14.84 22.50 -1.61
N GLU A 487 15.60 23.36 -0.94
CA GLU A 487 15.23 23.90 0.38
C GLU A 487 13.88 24.63 0.36
N LEU A 488 13.14 24.56 1.48
CA LEU A 488 11.88 25.29 1.67
C LEU A 488 12.14 26.68 2.26
N PHE A 489 11.61 27.72 1.62
CA PHE A 489 11.69 29.11 2.08
C PHE A 489 10.32 29.61 2.51
N GLY A 490 10.20 30.18 3.72
CA GLY A 490 8.94 30.69 4.26
C GLY A 490 8.61 30.15 5.64
N GLY A 491 7.33 29.97 5.96
CA GLY A 491 6.91 29.45 7.27
C GLY A 491 5.69 28.52 7.26
N PRO A 492 5.31 27.99 8.42
CA PRO A 492 4.44 26.81 8.53
C PRO A 492 2.94 27.12 8.40
N HIS A 493 2.57 28.21 7.71
CA HIS A 493 1.17 28.63 7.52
C HIS A 493 0.64 28.17 6.16
N GLY A 494 -0.62 28.47 5.84
CA GLY A 494 -1.28 28.02 4.61
C GLY A 494 -1.63 26.53 4.65
N ASN A 495 -1.92 25.95 3.48
CA ASN A 495 -2.16 24.52 3.31
C ASN A 495 -0.99 23.88 2.57
N ALA A 496 -0.56 22.68 2.98
CA ALA A 496 0.53 21.98 2.29
C ALA A 496 0.17 21.61 0.84
N PHE A 497 1.10 21.82 -0.09
CA PHE A 497 0.98 21.43 -1.50
C PHE A 497 2.28 20.78 -2.02
N SER A 498 2.15 19.94 -3.05
CA SER A 498 3.29 19.40 -3.78
C SER A 498 2.88 18.93 -5.18
N ASP A 499 3.68 19.29 -6.17
CA ASP A 499 3.53 18.82 -7.55
C ASP A 499 4.13 17.44 -7.79
N ILE A 500 4.75 16.80 -6.80
CA ILE A 500 5.61 15.63 -7.03
C ILE A 500 4.91 14.45 -7.72
N ASN A 501 3.64 14.20 -7.38
CA ASN A 501 2.83 13.14 -7.98
C ASN A 501 2.25 13.52 -9.35
N ASN A 502 2.37 14.80 -9.74
CA ASN A 502 1.93 15.34 -11.01
C ASN A 502 3.08 15.42 -12.04
N ILE A 503 4.33 15.34 -11.59
CA ILE A 503 5.51 15.44 -12.45
C ILE A 503 5.62 14.22 -13.36
N LYS A 504 5.93 14.48 -14.63
CA LYS A 504 6.35 13.46 -15.60
C LYS A 504 7.77 13.76 -16.05
N PHE A 505 8.66 12.77 -16.04
CA PHE A 505 10.06 13.00 -16.41
C PHE A 505 10.21 13.36 -17.89
N GLY A 506 11.12 14.30 -18.17
CA GLY A 506 11.29 14.86 -19.52
C GLY A 506 10.21 15.87 -19.93
N GLN A 507 9.41 16.38 -18.98
CA GLN A 507 8.39 17.38 -19.28
C GLN A 507 8.98 18.72 -19.75
N THR A 508 8.22 19.42 -20.59
CA THR A 508 8.59 20.74 -21.12
C THR A 508 7.74 21.81 -20.45
N ILE A 509 8.39 22.65 -19.63
CA ILE A 509 7.78 23.86 -19.07
C ILE A 509 7.81 24.94 -20.15
N SER A 510 6.64 25.43 -20.54
CA SER A 510 6.50 26.48 -21.56
C SER A 510 6.43 27.88 -20.98
N ALA A 511 5.97 28.03 -19.74
CA ALA A 511 5.86 29.32 -19.09
C ALA A 511 5.88 29.21 -17.57
N ILE A 512 6.31 30.30 -16.93
CA ILE A 512 6.15 30.52 -15.49
C ILE A 512 5.50 31.87 -15.25
N THR A 513 4.53 31.87 -14.33
CA THR A 513 3.77 33.05 -13.92
C THR A 513 3.97 33.32 -12.43
N ILE A 514 4.16 34.58 -12.06
CA ILE A 514 4.13 35.07 -10.68
C ILE A 514 2.98 36.06 -10.52
N ARG A 515 2.12 35.85 -9.53
CA ARG A 515 1.18 36.87 -9.03
C ARG A 515 1.75 37.48 -7.76
N SER A 516 1.95 38.80 -7.76
CA SER A 516 2.52 39.47 -6.59
C SER A 516 2.17 40.96 -6.50
N ASN A 517 2.29 41.51 -5.29
CA ASN A 517 2.38 42.96 -5.07
C ASN A 517 3.45 43.25 -4.02
N LYS A 518 3.07 43.43 -2.74
CA LYS A 518 4.03 43.50 -1.62
C LYS A 518 4.54 42.13 -1.20
N ARG A 519 3.77 41.08 -1.48
CA ARG A 519 4.05 39.67 -1.21
C ARG A 519 3.75 38.84 -2.45
N VAL A 520 4.12 37.56 -2.41
CA VAL A 520 3.83 36.61 -3.47
C VAL A 520 2.45 36.00 -3.18
N ASP A 521 1.51 36.25 -4.08
CA ASP A 521 0.14 35.75 -4.00
C ASP A 521 0.05 34.34 -4.60
N ALA A 522 0.67 34.12 -5.78
CA ALA A 522 0.71 32.81 -6.41
C ALA A 522 1.92 32.59 -7.35
N VAL A 523 2.23 31.32 -7.60
CA VAL A 523 3.20 30.87 -8.60
C VAL A 523 2.54 29.79 -9.47
N THR A 524 2.71 29.90 -10.79
CA THR A 524 2.12 28.97 -11.76
C THR A 524 3.15 28.46 -12.75
N LEU A 525 3.17 27.14 -13.01
CA LEU A 525 3.89 26.52 -14.12
C LEU A 525 2.92 26.03 -15.20
N GLN A 526 3.28 26.25 -16.46
CA GLN A 526 2.60 25.68 -17.61
C GLN A 526 3.49 24.63 -18.27
N ILE A 527 2.97 23.42 -18.43
CA ILE A 527 3.63 22.28 -19.06
C ILE A 527 2.89 21.97 -20.36
N THR A 528 3.64 21.72 -21.44
CA THR A 528 3.09 21.38 -22.77
C THR A 528 3.36 19.95 -23.21
N SER A 529 4.33 19.28 -22.59
CA SER A 529 4.74 17.91 -22.91
C SER A 529 5.13 17.18 -21.62
N PRO A 530 4.82 15.88 -21.46
CA PRO A 530 4.13 14.99 -22.40
C PRO A 530 2.62 15.25 -22.53
N ALA A 531 2.02 15.97 -21.59
CA ALA A 531 0.62 16.38 -21.61
C ALA A 531 0.50 17.85 -21.15
N GLU A 532 -0.50 18.56 -21.64
CA GLU A 532 -0.79 19.91 -21.18
C GLU A 532 -1.24 19.91 -19.72
N GLN A 533 -0.57 20.69 -18.89
CA GLN A 533 -0.87 20.79 -17.47
C GLN A 533 -0.56 22.20 -16.94
N ILE A 534 -1.38 22.65 -15.98
CA ILE A 534 -1.18 23.90 -15.25
C ILE A 534 -1.06 23.54 -13.76
N MET A 535 0.06 23.91 -13.15
CA MET A 535 0.31 23.75 -11.71
C MET A 535 0.29 25.13 -11.08
N ASN A 536 -0.73 25.46 -10.29
CA ASN A 536 -0.90 26.77 -9.66
C ASN A 536 -0.97 26.64 -8.13
N HIS A 537 -0.17 27.43 -7.42
CA HIS A 537 -0.14 27.45 -5.96
C HIS A 537 -0.27 28.87 -5.44
N GLY A 538 -1.25 29.11 -4.57
CA GLY A 538 -1.60 30.43 -4.04
C GLY A 538 -2.88 31.02 -4.63
N GLY A 539 -3.21 32.24 -4.22
CA GLY A 539 -4.50 32.89 -4.50
C GLY A 539 -4.54 33.79 -5.73
N ASN A 540 -5.70 34.37 -5.98
CA ASN A 540 -5.96 35.25 -7.14
C ASN A 540 -5.51 36.70 -6.92
N GLY A 541 -4.84 37.01 -5.80
CA GLY A 541 -4.34 38.34 -5.46
C GLY A 541 -3.22 38.84 -6.39
N GLY A 542 -2.65 40.00 -6.05
CA GLY A 542 -1.50 40.57 -6.75
C GLY A 542 -1.74 40.98 -8.22
N THR A 543 -0.66 41.35 -8.90
CA THR A 543 -0.60 41.54 -10.36
C THR A 543 0.20 40.40 -10.97
N GLU A 544 -0.29 39.88 -12.09
CA GLU A 544 0.30 38.78 -12.82
C GLU A 544 1.45 39.24 -13.73
N LYS A 545 2.54 38.48 -13.71
CA LYS A 545 3.64 38.57 -14.69
C LYS A 545 3.96 37.16 -15.17
N THR A 546 4.22 37.00 -16.46
CA THR A 546 4.54 35.72 -17.08
C THR A 546 5.76 35.86 -17.98
N ILE A 547 6.62 34.84 -17.99
CA ILE A 547 7.62 34.64 -19.04
C ILE A 547 7.35 33.32 -19.76
N THR A 548 7.61 33.30 -21.06
CA THR A 548 7.55 32.10 -21.90
C THR A 548 8.97 31.61 -22.14
N LEU A 549 9.19 30.31 -21.96
CA LEU A 549 10.48 29.66 -22.15
C LEU A 549 10.60 29.15 -23.59
N ALA A 550 11.77 29.32 -24.20
CA ALA A 550 12.08 28.69 -25.49
C ALA A 550 12.24 27.16 -25.35
N ALA A 551 12.28 26.44 -26.49
CA ALA A 551 12.23 24.97 -26.54
C ALA A 551 13.35 24.21 -25.77
N ASP A 552 14.45 24.89 -25.41
CA ASP A 552 15.58 24.35 -24.62
C ASP A 552 15.94 25.25 -23.42
N GLU A 553 15.07 26.23 -23.13
CA GLU A 553 15.26 27.13 -22.01
C GLU A 553 14.66 26.54 -20.75
N HIS A 554 15.44 26.50 -19.67
CA HIS A 554 15.02 25.89 -18.42
C HIS A 554 15.33 26.81 -17.24
N ILE A 555 14.52 26.71 -16.19
CA ILE A 555 14.78 27.41 -14.93
C ILE A 555 15.88 26.67 -14.16
N THR A 556 16.90 27.42 -13.73
CA THR A 556 18.10 26.89 -13.05
C THR A 556 18.20 27.33 -11.59
N SER A 557 17.52 28.39 -11.20
CA SER A 557 17.49 28.84 -9.80
C SER A 557 16.21 29.56 -9.42
N MET A 558 15.88 29.47 -8.13
CA MET A 558 14.81 30.17 -7.46
C MET A 558 15.38 30.92 -6.24
N GLU A 559 15.22 32.23 -6.19
CA GLU A 559 15.49 33.08 -5.02
C GLU A 559 14.17 33.41 -4.33
N ALA A 560 14.10 33.26 -3.02
CA ALA A 560 12.92 33.62 -2.24
C ALA A 560 13.32 34.44 -1.01
N HIS A 561 12.48 35.42 -0.66
CA HIS A 561 12.59 36.19 0.57
C HIS A 561 11.30 36.06 1.38
N TRP A 562 11.43 35.96 2.70
CA TRP A 562 10.28 35.80 3.59
C TRP A 562 10.39 36.67 4.84
N ASP A 563 9.24 37.02 5.41
CA ASP A 563 9.18 37.75 6.68
C ASP A 563 7.80 37.56 7.33
N LYS A 564 7.64 38.07 8.55
CA LYS A 564 6.40 38.01 9.31
C LYS A 564 5.48 39.17 8.94
N LYS A 565 4.23 38.83 8.66
CA LYS A 565 3.07 39.73 8.58
C LYS A 565 1.99 39.23 9.51
N ASP A 566 1.51 40.07 10.42
CA ASP A 566 0.38 39.73 11.31
C ASP A 566 0.56 38.39 12.05
N LYS A 567 1.80 38.10 12.47
CA LYS A 567 2.27 36.85 13.11
C LYS A 567 2.40 35.63 12.17
N HIS A 568 2.03 35.76 10.89
CA HIS A 568 2.22 34.74 9.86
C HIS A 568 3.49 35.00 9.07
N THR A 569 4.35 34.00 8.94
CA THR A 569 5.52 34.08 8.05
C THR A 569 5.10 33.77 6.62
N ARG A 570 5.40 34.66 5.67
CA ARG A 570 4.99 34.53 4.27
C ARG A 570 6.15 34.79 3.31
N VAL A 571 6.04 34.32 2.07
CA VAL A 571 6.97 34.66 0.99
C VAL A 571 6.64 36.06 0.48
N PHE A 572 7.57 36.99 0.66
CA PHE A 572 7.42 38.39 0.28
C PHE A 572 7.93 38.67 -1.12
N TYR A 573 8.94 37.93 -1.59
CA TYR A 573 9.50 38.07 -2.92
C TYR A 573 9.96 36.72 -3.45
N ILE A 574 9.83 36.55 -4.76
CA ILE A 574 10.36 35.39 -5.49
C ILE A 574 10.94 35.83 -6.83
N SER A 575 12.03 35.17 -7.24
CA SER A 575 12.66 35.36 -8.53
C SER A 575 13.14 34.03 -9.10
N PHE A 576 12.98 33.87 -10.42
CA PHE A 576 13.49 32.70 -11.16
C PHE A 576 14.47 33.15 -12.23
N THR A 577 15.55 32.38 -12.41
CA THR A 577 16.54 32.61 -13.47
C THR A 577 16.57 31.41 -14.41
N THR A 578 16.66 31.69 -15.72
CA THR A 578 16.73 30.66 -16.76
C THR A 578 18.16 30.40 -17.24
N THR A 579 18.36 29.34 -18.03
CA THR A 579 19.62 29.02 -18.71
C THR A 579 20.12 30.13 -19.65
N THR A 580 19.24 31.01 -20.14
CA THR A 580 19.61 32.14 -21.01
C THR A 580 19.95 33.41 -20.23
N GLY A 581 19.82 33.38 -18.89
CA GLY A 581 19.97 34.54 -18.01
C GLY A 581 18.72 35.42 -17.95
N GLN A 582 17.59 35.00 -18.53
CA GLN A 582 16.31 35.68 -18.34
C GLN A 582 15.84 35.52 -16.89
N THR A 583 15.26 36.59 -16.33
CA THR A 583 14.74 36.58 -14.96
C THR A 583 13.29 37.05 -14.91
N ILE A 584 12.47 36.41 -14.09
CA ILE A 584 11.14 36.89 -13.71
C ILE A 584 11.09 37.05 -12.18
N GLU A 585 10.58 38.18 -11.71
CA GLU A 585 10.51 38.49 -10.28
C GLU A 585 9.22 39.22 -9.89
N GLY A 586 8.83 39.02 -8.63
CA GLY A 586 7.65 39.63 -8.03
C GLY A 586 7.76 39.77 -6.52
N GLY A 587 7.11 40.79 -5.95
CA GLY A 587 7.11 41.03 -4.50
C GLY A 587 8.13 42.07 -4.02
N THR A 588 8.37 42.10 -2.70
CA THR A 588 9.32 43.00 -2.03
C THR A 588 10.40 42.22 -1.28
N LYS A 589 11.69 42.50 -1.51
CA LYS A 589 12.78 41.82 -0.78
C LYS A 589 12.74 42.15 0.72
N THR A 590 13.03 41.15 1.55
CA THR A 590 13.12 41.26 3.02
C THR A 590 14.49 40.78 3.51
N GLY A 591 14.73 40.84 4.82
CA GLY A 591 16.01 40.46 5.42
C GLY A 591 16.31 38.96 5.39
N ASN A 592 15.29 38.08 5.45
CA ASN A 592 15.49 36.64 5.29
C ASN A 592 15.38 36.28 3.82
N SER A 593 16.36 35.55 3.32
CA SER A 593 16.45 35.15 1.93
C SER A 593 17.17 33.82 1.79
N GLY A 594 16.86 33.11 0.71
CA GLY A 594 17.54 31.89 0.32
C GLY A 594 17.51 31.72 -1.19
N THR A 595 18.40 30.87 -1.71
CA THR A 595 18.45 30.55 -3.13
C THR A 595 18.59 29.05 -3.29
N ALA A 596 17.67 28.45 -4.02
CA ALA A 596 17.76 27.07 -4.48
C ALA A 596 18.29 27.05 -5.90
N THR A 597 19.39 26.32 -6.13
CA THR A 597 19.97 26.12 -7.46
C THR A 597 19.78 24.65 -7.86
N ALA A 598 19.41 24.42 -9.12
CA ALA A 598 19.30 23.08 -9.68
C ALA A 598 20.66 22.35 -9.55
N PRO A 599 20.67 21.10 -9.03
CA PRO A 599 21.86 20.27 -9.10
C PRO A 599 22.36 20.10 -10.55
N GLU A 600 23.63 19.76 -10.72
CA GLU A 600 24.18 19.52 -12.05
C GLU A 600 23.40 18.40 -12.76
N GLY A 601 22.91 18.69 -13.98
CA GLY A 601 22.11 17.76 -14.77
C GLY A 601 20.60 17.77 -14.45
N PHE A 602 20.12 18.66 -13.59
CA PHE A 602 18.69 18.79 -13.23
C PHE A 602 18.04 20.05 -13.82
N VAL A 603 16.70 20.06 -13.87
CA VAL A 603 15.83 21.18 -14.25
C VAL A 603 14.65 21.30 -13.29
N LEU A 604 14.02 22.47 -13.23
CA LEU A 604 12.79 22.62 -12.47
C LEU A 604 11.70 21.69 -13.05
N GLY A 605 11.07 20.89 -12.19
CA GLY A 605 9.93 20.06 -12.52
C GLY A 605 8.62 20.54 -11.89
N GLY A 606 8.68 21.16 -10.73
CA GLY A 606 7.48 21.60 -10.01
C GLY A 606 7.81 22.33 -8.73
N PHE A 607 6.79 22.58 -7.92
CA PHE A 607 6.92 23.20 -6.61
C PHE A 607 6.33 22.34 -5.50
N TYR A 608 6.80 22.60 -4.30
CA TYR A 608 6.18 22.09 -3.08
C TYR A 608 6.30 23.14 -1.97
N GLY A 609 5.42 23.10 -0.98
CA GLY A 609 5.43 24.08 0.09
C GLY A 609 4.07 24.23 0.75
N ARG A 610 3.73 25.47 1.13
CA ARG A 610 2.46 25.79 1.77
C ARG A 610 1.90 27.10 1.22
N ALA A 611 0.62 27.10 0.88
CA ALA A 611 -0.06 28.28 0.32
C ALA A 611 -1.56 28.25 0.62
N ASP A 612 -2.15 29.43 0.57
CA ASP A 612 -3.60 29.64 0.63
C ASP A 612 -3.92 30.88 -0.23
N ASP A 613 -4.44 31.97 0.34
CA ASP A 613 -4.59 33.27 -0.35
C ASP A 613 -3.25 33.85 -0.86
N GLU A 614 -2.15 33.56 -0.16
CA GLU A 614 -0.78 33.95 -0.52
C GLU A 614 0.15 32.73 -0.35
N VAL A 615 1.37 32.81 -0.89
CA VAL A 615 2.38 31.76 -0.70
C VAL A 615 3.08 31.94 0.65
N ASP A 616 2.90 30.97 1.55
CA ASP A 616 3.49 31.00 2.90
C ASP A 616 4.87 30.33 2.93
N GLN A 617 5.07 29.27 2.13
CA GLN A 617 6.31 28.53 1.99
C GLN A 617 6.46 27.95 0.58
N ILE A 618 7.67 27.97 0.02
CA ILE A 618 7.93 27.40 -1.31
C ILE A 618 9.31 26.78 -1.42
N GLY A 619 9.38 25.65 -2.12
CA GLY A 619 10.57 24.91 -2.49
C GLY A 619 10.45 24.41 -3.92
N ALA A 620 11.59 24.27 -4.59
CA ALA A 620 11.66 23.75 -5.96
C ALA A 620 11.78 22.23 -5.95
N ILE A 621 11.08 21.55 -6.86
CA ILE A 621 11.30 20.14 -7.17
C ILE A 621 12.16 20.09 -8.42
N TRP A 622 13.37 19.57 -8.31
CA TRP A 622 14.29 19.42 -9.42
C TRP A 622 14.21 18.00 -9.99
N THR A 623 14.16 17.85 -11.31
CA THR A 623 14.19 16.56 -11.99
C THR A 623 15.39 16.40 -12.91
N ARG A 624 15.94 15.19 -13.00
CA ARG A 624 17.09 14.93 -13.87
C ARG A 624 16.69 15.08 -15.34
N LYS A 625 17.47 15.85 -16.11
CA LYS A 625 17.23 16.13 -17.55
C LYS A 625 17.13 14.86 -18.41
N THR A 626 17.88 13.83 -18.05
CA THR A 626 17.98 12.58 -18.81
C THR A 626 16.99 11.51 -18.36
N ALA A 627 16.26 11.76 -17.26
CA ALA A 627 15.25 10.83 -16.77
C ALA A 627 14.10 10.72 -17.78
N LYS A 628 13.50 9.54 -17.85
CA LYS A 628 12.40 9.24 -18.76
C LYS A 628 11.23 8.71 -17.98
N ASP A 629 10.06 9.25 -18.29
CA ASP A 629 8.84 8.81 -17.64
C ASP A 629 8.49 7.38 -18.06
N ILE A 630 7.95 6.61 -17.13
CA ILE A 630 7.46 5.26 -17.40
C ILE A 630 5.99 5.39 -17.77
N ALA A 631 5.64 5.10 -19.01
CA ALA A 631 4.26 5.18 -19.47
C ALA A 631 3.48 3.88 -19.19
N LEU A 632 2.16 4.01 -18.97
CA LEU A 632 1.24 2.87 -18.79
C LEU A 632 1.24 1.90 -19.99
N ASN A 633 1.43 2.42 -21.20
CA ASN A 633 1.43 1.68 -22.46
C ASN A 633 2.83 1.28 -22.95
N ASP A 634 3.84 1.40 -22.10
CA ASP A 634 5.21 0.99 -22.42
C ASP A 634 5.28 -0.54 -22.64
N PRO A 635 5.87 -1.01 -23.76
CA PRO A 635 5.94 -2.42 -24.11
C PRO A 635 6.72 -3.30 -23.12
N SER A 636 7.44 -2.72 -22.15
CA SER A 636 8.28 -3.44 -21.17
C SER A 636 7.54 -3.98 -19.94
N GLY A 637 6.23 -3.75 -19.80
CA GLY A 637 5.42 -4.34 -18.70
C GLY A 637 5.28 -5.87 -18.78
N VAL A 638 4.75 -6.49 -17.72
CA VAL A 638 4.51 -7.93 -17.59
C VAL A 638 3.27 -8.31 -18.42
N GLY A 639 3.46 -8.34 -19.74
CA GLY A 639 2.64 -9.07 -20.68
C GLY A 639 3.60 -9.83 -21.58
N ASN A 640 3.35 -11.13 -21.80
CA ASN A 640 4.28 -12.02 -22.52
C ASN A 640 4.41 -11.70 -24.04
N ASN A 641 4.29 -10.43 -24.45
CA ASN A 641 4.26 -9.91 -25.83
C ASN A 641 3.40 -10.75 -26.80
N THR A 642 2.49 -11.56 -26.27
CA THR A 642 1.87 -12.63 -27.05
C THR A 642 0.76 -12.07 -27.94
N TYR A 643 0.29 -10.84 -27.67
CA TYR A 643 -0.96 -10.32 -28.25
C TYR A 643 -0.93 -8.84 -28.70
N GLY A 644 0.24 -8.20 -28.79
CA GLY A 644 0.42 -6.95 -29.56
C GLY A 644 0.22 -5.60 -28.84
N THR A 645 -0.22 -5.57 -27.58
CA THR A 645 -0.17 -4.36 -26.72
C THR A 645 0.20 -4.77 -25.29
N THR A 646 1.36 -4.36 -24.81
CA THR A 646 1.76 -4.61 -23.41
C THR A 646 1.35 -3.40 -22.60
N ILE A 647 0.36 -3.59 -21.71
CA ILE A 647 -0.09 -2.56 -20.76
C ILE A 647 0.44 -2.96 -19.39
N ARG A 648 1.02 -2.01 -18.66
CA ARG A 648 1.51 -2.27 -17.30
C ARG A 648 0.36 -2.65 -16.38
N ASN A 649 0.53 -3.69 -15.57
CA ASN A 649 -0.38 -4.03 -14.49
C ASN A 649 -0.10 -3.13 -13.29
N TRP A 650 -0.65 -1.92 -13.32
CA TRP A 650 -0.61 -1.00 -12.20
C TRP A 650 -1.92 -1.05 -11.41
N VAL A 651 -1.89 -0.64 -10.15
CA VAL A 651 -3.08 -0.52 -9.31
C VAL A 651 -4.08 0.45 -9.96
N GLY A 652 -3.60 1.60 -10.42
CA GLY A 652 -4.40 2.58 -11.16
C GLY A 652 -5.24 3.50 -10.27
N PRO A 653 -5.85 4.55 -10.84
CA PRO A 653 -6.47 5.67 -10.10
C PRO A 653 -7.84 5.36 -9.46
N THR A 654 -8.40 4.18 -9.74
CA THR A 654 -9.72 3.74 -9.26
C THR A 654 -9.61 2.97 -7.95
N ILE A 655 -8.55 2.18 -7.79
CA ILE A 655 -8.32 1.36 -6.60
C ILE A 655 -7.94 2.33 -5.47
N GLY A 656 -8.78 2.42 -4.43
CA GLY A 656 -8.62 3.39 -3.34
C GLY A 656 -9.71 4.47 -3.25
N LYS A 657 -10.64 4.53 -4.22
CA LYS A 657 -11.85 5.36 -4.10
C LYS A 657 -12.97 4.56 -3.43
N SER A 658 -13.38 4.99 -2.23
CA SER A 658 -14.57 4.48 -1.57
C SER A 658 -15.83 4.98 -2.28
N LYS A 659 -16.73 4.06 -2.62
CA LYS A 659 -18.08 4.39 -3.16
C LYS A 659 -19.14 4.54 -2.06
N ASP A 660 -18.79 4.19 -0.83
CA ASP A 660 -19.68 4.14 0.33
C ASP A 660 -18.92 4.55 1.61
N THR A 661 -19.63 4.58 2.73
CA THR A 661 -19.13 4.93 4.07
C THR A 661 -18.48 3.75 4.82
N ALA A 662 -18.73 2.51 4.38
CA ALA A 662 -18.01 1.31 4.82
C ALA A 662 -18.30 0.13 3.86
N CYS A 663 -17.61 -1.00 4.07
CA CYS A 663 -17.96 -2.30 3.49
C CYS A 663 -17.91 -3.40 4.56
N TYR A 664 -18.75 -4.43 4.43
CA TYR A 664 -18.72 -5.61 5.32
C TYR A 664 -17.64 -6.59 4.90
N ARG A 665 -16.89 -7.11 5.88
CA ARG A 665 -15.85 -8.12 5.68
C ARG A 665 -16.49 -9.48 5.45
N LYS A 666 -16.09 -10.17 4.38
CA LYS A 666 -16.48 -11.56 4.15
C LYS A 666 -15.81 -12.46 5.20
N SER A 667 -16.59 -13.31 5.87
CA SER A 667 -16.09 -14.31 6.82
C SER A 667 -16.19 -15.74 6.28
N MET A 668 -15.35 -16.64 6.78
CA MET A 668 -15.31 -18.07 6.47
C MET A 668 -14.51 -18.84 7.52
N ASP A 669 -14.72 -20.16 7.63
CA ASP A 669 -13.96 -20.96 8.59
C ASP A 669 -12.49 -21.17 8.16
N PHE A 670 -11.65 -21.55 9.12
CA PHE A 670 -10.28 -21.99 8.86
C PHE A 670 -10.21 -23.29 8.04
N ASP A 671 -9.05 -23.52 7.44
CA ASP A 671 -8.68 -24.87 6.97
C ASP A 671 -8.37 -25.82 8.14
N SER A 672 -8.10 -27.08 7.79
CA SER A 672 -7.75 -28.15 8.74
C SER A 672 -6.52 -27.85 9.61
N ASN A 673 -5.67 -26.89 9.23
CA ASN A 673 -4.48 -26.46 9.96
C ASN A 673 -4.65 -25.09 10.65
N ASN A 674 -5.89 -24.59 10.77
CA ASN A 674 -6.18 -23.28 11.35
C ASN A 674 -5.61 -22.11 10.51
N ILE A 675 -5.52 -22.26 9.18
CA ILE A 675 -4.95 -21.25 8.26
C ILE A 675 -6.07 -20.56 7.48
N CYS A 676 -5.93 -19.24 7.32
CA CYS A 676 -6.81 -18.44 6.47
C CYS A 676 -6.34 -18.39 5.02
N PRO A 677 -7.28 -18.33 4.04
CA PRO A 677 -6.92 -18.13 2.65
C PRO A 677 -6.25 -16.77 2.44
N LEU A 678 -5.52 -16.64 1.32
CA LEU A 678 -4.83 -15.39 0.97
C LEU A 678 -5.84 -14.23 0.89
N GLY A 679 -5.47 -13.08 1.48
CA GLY A 679 -6.36 -11.92 1.59
C GLY A 679 -7.32 -11.96 2.79
N TYR A 680 -7.22 -12.98 3.66
CA TYR A 680 -7.97 -13.07 4.91
C TYR A 680 -7.00 -13.09 6.10
N SER A 681 -7.46 -12.56 7.22
CA SER A 681 -6.78 -12.58 8.53
C SER A 681 -7.68 -13.28 9.55
N LYS A 682 -7.06 -13.79 10.63
CA LYS A 682 -7.83 -14.39 11.74
C LYS A 682 -8.62 -13.31 12.46
N ASP A 683 -9.86 -13.61 12.77
CA ASP A 683 -10.74 -12.75 13.55
C ASP A 683 -11.58 -13.63 14.48
N GLY A 684 -11.11 -13.80 15.72
CA GLY A 684 -11.66 -14.78 16.66
C GLY A 684 -11.51 -16.22 16.15
N ASP A 685 -12.65 -16.90 15.99
CA ASP A 685 -12.73 -18.30 15.56
C ASP A 685 -12.93 -18.48 14.04
N ASP A 686 -12.91 -17.38 13.28
CA ASP A 686 -13.11 -17.38 11.82
C ASP A 686 -11.98 -16.63 11.08
N CYS A 687 -11.98 -16.75 9.76
CA CYS A 687 -11.21 -15.93 8.85
C CYS A 687 -12.08 -14.78 8.33
N ALA A 688 -11.63 -13.55 8.52
CA ALA A 688 -12.29 -12.37 7.97
C ALA A 688 -11.40 -11.70 6.91
N ALA A 689 -12.01 -11.25 5.82
CA ALA A 689 -11.32 -10.58 4.73
C ALA A 689 -10.52 -9.39 5.26
N ARG A 690 -9.30 -9.20 4.74
CA ARG A 690 -8.50 -8.00 4.99
C ARG A 690 -9.15 -6.79 4.35
N CYS A 691 -8.93 -5.64 4.95
CA CYS A 691 -9.47 -4.38 4.47
C CYS A 691 -8.81 -3.94 3.15
N PRO A 692 -9.57 -3.75 2.06
CA PRO A 692 -9.03 -3.43 0.74
C PRO A 692 -8.58 -1.96 0.65
N LEU A 693 -7.88 -1.58 -0.43
CA LEU A 693 -7.37 -0.20 -0.58
C LEU A 693 -8.48 0.87 -0.55
N SER A 694 -9.69 0.56 -1.03
CA SER A 694 -10.83 1.48 -0.98
C SER A 694 -11.41 1.68 0.42
N TYR A 695 -11.17 0.74 1.34
CA TYR A 695 -11.62 0.78 2.74
C TYR A 695 -10.52 0.19 3.62
N PRO A 696 -9.41 0.88 3.86
CA PRO A 696 -8.21 0.27 4.43
C PRO A 696 -8.26 0.09 5.96
N ILE A 697 -9.22 0.72 6.65
CA ILE A 697 -9.26 0.76 8.12
C ILE A 697 -10.27 -0.28 8.64
N PRO A 698 -9.85 -1.25 9.47
CA PRO A 698 -10.78 -2.19 10.08
C PRO A 698 -11.62 -1.54 11.19
N CYS A 699 -12.91 -1.85 11.21
CA CYS A 699 -13.86 -1.42 12.23
C CYS A 699 -14.81 -2.58 12.57
N GLY A 700 -14.34 -3.51 13.40
CA GLY A 700 -15.06 -4.75 13.70
C GLY A 700 -15.24 -5.63 12.46
N LEU A 701 -16.50 -5.94 12.12
CA LEU A 701 -16.87 -6.72 10.93
C LEU A 701 -16.89 -5.88 9.64
N GLU A 702 -16.53 -4.61 9.71
CA GLU A 702 -16.54 -3.68 8.59
C GLU A 702 -15.14 -3.14 8.31
N CYS A 703 -14.98 -2.58 7.12
CA CYS A 703 -13.86 -1.74 6.77
C CYS A 703 -14.37 -0.36 6.37
N ILE A 704 -13.71 0.71 6.84
CA ILE A 704 -14.08 2.10 6.61
C ILE A 704 -13.03 2.81 5.73
N PRO A 705 -13.40 3.93 5.06
CA PRO A 705 -12.50 4.70 4.19
C PRO A 705 -11.24 5.21 4.89
N GLN A 706 -10.25 5.60 4.09
CA GLN A 706 -9.01 6.21 4.56
C GLN A 706 -9.32 7.47 5.40
N ASN A 707 -8.60 7.64 6.51
CA ASN A 707 -8.72 8.75 7.46
C ASN A 707 -10.03 8.81 8.29
N ASP A 708 -10.92 7.83 8.16
CA ASP A 708 -12.14 7.75 8.95
C ASP A 708 -11.88 7.19 10.38
N ASP A 709 -12.82 7.42 11.29
CA ASP A 709 -12.74 6.98 12.68
C ASP A 709 -13.80 5.93 13.02
N CYS A 710 -13.35 4.77 13.50
CA CYS A 710 -14.25 3.66 13.83
C CYS A 710 -15.22 4.00 14.97
N VAL A 711 -14.81 4.81 15.96
CA VAL A 711 -15.73 5.23 17.04
C VAL A 711 -16.81 6.13 16.48
N LEU A 712 -16.45 7.11 15.64
CA LEU A 712 -17.44 7.97 14.97
C LEU A 712 -18.35 7.17 14.03
N ALA A 713 -17.83 6.17 13.33
CA ALA A 713 -18.61 5.30 12.45
C ALA A 713 -19.64 4.46 13.23
N VAL A 714 -19.23 3.86 14.36
CA VAL A 714 -20.14 3.12 15.24
C VAL A 714 -21.18 4.05 15.86
N LEU A 715 -20.77 5.24 16.33
CA LEU A 715 -21.69 6.23 16.88
C LEU A 715 -22.70 6.74 15.86
N SER A 716 -22.31 6.92 14.58
CA SER A 716 -23.25 7.34 13.54
C SER A 716 -24.32 6.28 13.27
N LYS A 717 -23.95 4.99 13.26
CA LYS A 717 -24.90 3.88 13.10
C LYS A 717 -25.85 3.74 14.29
N ILE A 718 -25.33 3.81 15.53
CA ILE A 718 -26.15 3.80 16.75
C ILE A 718 -27.11 4.99 16.78
N GLY A 719 -26.61 6.18 16.42
CA GLY A 719 -27.39 7.41 16.35
C GLY A 719 -28.55 7.32 15.36
N ALA A 720 -28.34 6.70 14.20
CA ALA A 720 -29.39 6.49 13.20
C ALA A 720 -30.54 5.61 13.75
N VAL A 721 -30.23 4.52 14.45
CA VAL A 721 -31.23 3.64 15.08
C VAL A 721 -31.97 4.34 16.22
N ALA A 722 -31.23 5.04 17.10
CA ALA A 722 -31.82 5.78 18.21
C ALA A 722 -32.79 6.87 17.72
N GLN A 723 -32.46 7.55 16.61
CA GLN A 723 -33.32 8.58 16.04
C GLN A 723 -34.63 8.01 15.51
N VAL A 724 -34.61 6.88 14.79
CA VAL A 724 -35.83 6.20 14.35
C VAL A 724 -36.72 5.85 15.54
N ALA A 725 -36.14 5.28 16.60
CA ALA A 725 -36.88 4.94 17.82
C ALA A 725 -37.53 6.19 18.48
N LEU A 726 -36.81 7.31 18.54
CA LEU A 726 -37.33 8.59 19.08
C LEU A 726 -38.39 9.24 18.18
N ASN A 727 -38.23 9.17 16.86
CA ASN A 727 -39.18 9.68 15.87
C ASN A 727 -40.50 8.91 15.95
N VAL A 728 -40.45 7.58 16.02
CA VAL A 728 -41.62 6.71 16.23
C VAL A 728 -42.29 7.01 17.58
N ALA A 729 -41.51 7.16 18.66
CA ALA A 729 -42.05 7.47 19.99
C ALA A 729 -42.76 8.83 20.06
N THR A 730 -42.34 9.81 19.26
CA THR A 730 -42.95 11.16 19.22
C THR A 730 -44.14 11.29 18.27
N ALA A 731 -44.35 10.32 17.36
CA ALA A 731 -45.40 10.31 16.33
C ALA A 731 -46.82 9.93 16.81
N ASN A 732 -47.18 10.21 18.09
CA ASN A 732 -48.52 10.01 18.66
C ASN A 732 -49.07 8.56 18.70
N VAL A 733 -48.25 7.52 18.52
CA VAL A 733 -48.69 6.11 18.61
C VAL A 733 -49.09 5.71 20.05
N PHE A 734 -48.60 6.41 21.07
CA PHE A 734 -49.02 6.23 22.47
C PHE A 734 -50.17 7.17 22.86
N GLY A 735 -51.39 6.84 22.41
CA GLY A 735 -52.58 7.67 22.55
C GLY A 735 -53.19 7.84 23.96
N SER A 736 -52.70 7.15 25.01
CA SER A 736 -53.51 6.91 26.22
C SER A 736 -52.98 7.42 27.57
N ILE A 737 -51.91 8.23 27.67
CA ILE A 737 -51.43 8.73 28.99
C ILE A 737 -51.10 10.23 28.94
N ARG A 738 -52.09 11.11 29.17
CA ARG A 738 -51.99 12.56 28.88
C ARG A 738 -51.47 13.49 29.99
N ALA A 739 -51.42 13.07 31.26
CA ALA A 739 -51.11 14.01 32.36
C ALA A 739 -49.65 13.95 32.85
N ALA A 740 -49.07 12.76 33.04
CA ALA A 740 -47.65 12.60 33.41
C ALA A 740 -46.68 12.93 32.26
N PHE A 741 -47.18 13.01 31.02
CA PHE A 741 -46.37 13.14 29.81
C PHE A 741 -45.97 14.56 29.44
N LYS A 742 -46.41 15.65 30.07
CA LYS A 742 -45.94 16.99 29.62
C LYS A 742 -44.42 17.17 29.84
N ILE A 743 -43.91 16.74 30.99
CA ILE A 743 -42.48 16.75 31.32
C ILE A 743 -41.75 15.66 30.52
N ALA A 744 -42.31 14.45 30.41
CA ALA A 744 -41.72 13.38 29.60
C ALA A 744 -41.69 13.70 28.09
N LYS A 745 -42.72 14.33 27.54
CA LYS A 745 -42.82 14.75 26.13
C LYS A 745 -41.89 15.91 25.82
N TRP A 746 -41.74 16.86 26.75
CA TRP A 746 -40.72 17.90 26.64
C TRP A 746 -39.31 17.28 26.69
N ALA A 747 -39.03 16.40 27.66
CA ALA A 747 -37.74 15.73 27.80
C ALA A 747 -37.41 14.87 26.56
N VAL A 748 -38.36 14.08 26.05
CA VAL A 748 -38.20 13.28 24.84
C VAL A 748 -37.99 14.16 23.60
N LYS A 749 -38.69 15.30 23.48
CA LYS A 749 -38.45 16.25 22.38
C LYS A 749 -37.09 16.94 22.46
N CYS A 750 -36.67 17.32 23.68
CA CYS A 750 -35.35 17.88 23.92
C CYS A 750 -34.26 16.86 23.57
N VAL A 751 -34.37 15.61 24.05
CA VAL A 751 -33.46 14.51 23.71
C VAL A 751 -33.41 14.28 22.20
N ARG A 752 -34.57 14.18 21.53
CA ARG A 752 -34.64 13.99 20.08
C ARG A 752 -33.90 15.08 19.30
N ASN A 753 -34.23 16.36 19.54
CA ASN A 753 -33.59 17.46 18.82
C ASN A 753 -32.08 17.58 19.17
N THR A 754 -31.68 17.16 20.38
CA THR A 754 -30.26 17.10 20.77
C THR A 754 -29.53 15.97 20.03
N VAL A 755 -30.14 14.79 19.90
CA VAL A 755 -29.59 13.65 19.14
C VAL A 755 -29.46 13.99 17.65
N GLU A 756 -30.42 14.71 17.09
CA GLU A 756 -30.41 15.21 15.72
C GLU A 756 -29.23 16.15 15.46
N ALA A 757 -29.04 17.17 16.31
CA ALA A 757 -27.89 18.07 16.24
C ALA A 757 -26.54 17.33 16.41
N ILE A 758 -26.44 16.39 17.35
CA ILE A 758 -25.23 15.57 17.57
C ILE A 758 -24.91 14.73 16.33
N ARG A 759 -25.92 14.11 15.70
CA ARG A 759 -25.75 13.32 14.48
C ARG A 759 -25.24 14.18 13.33
N GLY A 760 -25.83 15.36 13.11
CA GLY A 760 -25.39 16.30 12.09
C GLY A 760 -23.91 16.67 12.26
N LEU A 761 -23.48 16.92 13.50
CA LEU A 761 -22.08 17.16 13.85
C LEU A 761 -21.18 15.95 13.58
N ILE A 762 -21.56 14.73 13.99
CA ILE A 762 -20.77 13.51 13.74
C ILE A 762 -20.57 13.29 12.24
N TYR A 763 -21.62 13.48 11.45
CA TYR A 763 -21.56 13.29 9.99
C TYR A 763 -20.67 14.34 9.31
N TYR A 764 -20.78 15.62 9.70
CA TYR A 764 -19.88 16.68 9.24
C TYR A 764 -18.41 16.37 9.60
N LEU A 765 -18.15 15.92 10.83
CA LEU A 765 -16.80 15.56 11.27
C LEU A 765 -16.22 14.39 10.46
N ARG A 766 -17.00 13.33 10.23
CA ARG A 766 -16.57 12.21 9.37
C ARG A 766 -16.30 12.67 7.94
N TYR A 767 -17.19 13.46 7.33
CA TYR A 767 -16.98 13.97 5.97
C TYR A 767 -15.71 14.83 5.85
N ARG A 768 -15.47 15.73 6.81
CA ARG A 768 -14.24 16.53 6.86
C ARG A 768 -12.99 15.64 6.98
N GLN A 769 -13.06 14.57 7.77
CA GLN A 769 -11.96 13.62 7.93
C GLN A 769 -11.70 12.81 6.66
N THR A 770 -12.71 12.19 6.07
CA THR A 770 -12.54 11.28 4.92
C THR A 770 -12.27 12.01 3.61
N SER A 771 -12.80 13.22 3.46
CA SER A 771 -12.70 13.98 2.20
C SER A 771 -11.59 15.02 2.22
N ALA A 772 -11.10 15.41 3.40
CA ALA A 772 -10.09 16.46 3.62
C ALA A 772 -10.22 17.60 2.58
N PRO A 773 -11.37 18.28 2.50
CA PRO A 773 -11.69 19.16 1.39
C PRO A 773 -10.72 20.34 1.33
N VAL A 774 -9.97 20.45 0.24
CA VAL A 774 -9.06 21.57 -0.07
C VAL A 774 -9.57 22.28 -1.33
N GLY A 775 -9.70 23.61 -1.27
CA GLY A 775 -10.19 24.46 -2.36
C GLY A 775 -11.70 24.70 -2.38
N ASP A 776 -12.11 25.76 -3.08
CA ASP A 776 -13.44 26.38 -3.01
C ASP A 776 -14.62 25.39 -3.16
N THR A 777 -14.56 24.47 -4.13
CA THR A 777 -15.67 23.57 -4.46
C THR A 777 -15.91 22.53 -3.37
N ALA A 778 -14.82 21.95 -2.83
CA ALA A 778 -14.89 20.92 -1.80
C ALA A 778 -15.23 21.53 -0.43
N GLU A 779 -14.73 22.74 -0.16
CA GLU A 779 -15.12 23.52 1.02
C GLU A 779 -16.58 23.95 0.98
N MET A 780 -17.10 24.38 -0.17
CA MET A 780 -18.53 24.67 -0.32
C MET A 780 -19.41 23.46 0.00
N LEU A 781 -18.99 22.25 -0.41
CA LEU A 781 -19.72 21.03 -0.06
C LEU A 781 -19.66 20.77 1.47
N ALA A 782 -18.52 21.01 2.12
CA ALA A 782 -18.40 20.91 3.58
C ALA A 782 -19.27 21.96 4.32
N ILE A 783 -19.34 23.19 3.81
CA ILE A 783 -20.20 24.26 4.35
C ILE A 783 -21.68 23.89 4.17
N ALA A 784 -22.05 23.29 3.03
CA ALA A 784 -23.40 22.79 2.81
C ALA A 784 -23.80 21.76 3.88
N TYR A 785 -22.91 20.82 4.22
CA TYR A 785 -23.11 19.83 5.30
C TYR A 785 -23.26 20.45 6.71
N GLN A 786 -22.80 21.69 6.91
CA GLN A 786 -22.82 22.39 8.21
C GLN A 786 -24.00 23.35 8.37
N ALA A 787 -24.53 23.88 7.26
CA ALA A 787 -25.49 24.98 7.27
C ALA A 787 -26.76 24.65 8.06
N ASP A 788 -27.34 23.47 7.87
CA ASP A 788 -28.57 23.05 8.55
C ASP A 788 -28.35 22.87 10.06
N VAL A 789 -27.27 22.18 10.41
CA VAL A 789 -26.91 21.87 11.80
C VAL A 789 -26.72 23.14 12.64
N VAL A 790 -26.05 24.15 12.09
CA VAL A 790 -25.72 25.39 12.80
C VAL A 790 -26.87 26.40 12.79
N LEU A 791 -27.58 26.52 11.67
CA LEU A 791 -28.64 27.54 11.52
C LEU A 791 -29.97 27.11 12.14
N TYR A 792 -30.27 25.80 12.18
CA TYR A 792 -31.57 25.29 12.60
C TYR A 792 -31.47 24.25 13.72
N ASP A 793 -30.77 23.12 13.54
CA ASP A 793 -30.80 22.01 14.50
C ASP A 793 -30.37 22.43 15.92
N ILE A 794 -29.22 23.08 16.05
CA ILE A 794 -28.68 23.52 17.34
C ILE A 794 -29.61 24.58 17.99
N PRO A 795 -30.01 25.67 17.31
CA PRO A 795 -30.96 26.63 17.86
C PRO A 795 -32.32 26.02 18.24
N VAL A 796 -32.85 25.10 17.44
CA VAL A 796 -34.12 24.40 17.70
C VAL A 796 -33.98 23.46 18.90
N ALA A 797 -32.86 22.75 19.03
CA ALA A 797 -32.55 21.92 20.19
C ALA A 797 -32.47 22.76 21.46
N ILE A 798 -31.69 23.85 21.45
CA ILE A 798 -31.56 24.78 22.58
C ILE A 798 -32.92 25.37 22.98
N CYS A 799 -33.69 25.90 22.02
CA CYS A 799 -35.01 26.46 22.30
C CYS A 799 -35.94 25.39 22.91
N THR A 800 -35.97 24.19 22.35
CA THR A 800 -36.82 23.10 22.83
C THR A 800 -36.41 22.64 24.23
N CYS A 801 -35.11 22.50 24.50
CA CYS A 801 -34.57 22.10 25.79
C CYS A 801 -34.68 23.21 26.85
N LEU A 802 -34.63 24.49 26.48
CA LEU A 802 -34.89 25.61 27.40
C LEU A 802 -36.38 25.94 27.55
N ASN A 803 -37.26 25.15 26.91
CA ASN A 803 -38.71 25.35 26.88
C ASN A 803 -39.13 26.73 26.30
N ILE A 804 -38.32 27.26 25.39
CA ILE A 804 -38.56 28.46 24.60
C ILE A 804 -39.33 28.05 23.32
N PRO A 805 -40.43 28.73 22.96
CA PRO A 805 -41.20 28.39 21.77
C PRO A 805 -40.39 28.63 20.49
N VAL A 806 -40.16 27.55 19.73
CA VAL A 806 -39.51 27.61 18.41
C VAL A 806 -40.43 28.34 17.42
N PRO A 807 -39.94 29.37 16.69
CA PRO A 807 -40.71 30.06 15.66
C PRO A 807 -41.26 29.09 14.59
N LYS A 808 -42.50 29.27 14.17
CA LYS A 808 -43.15 28.36 13.20
C LYS A 808 -42.47 28.40 11.82
N ASP A 809 -41.97 29.57 11.43
CA ASP A 809 -41.32 29.78 10.14
C ASP A 809 -39.91 29.15 10.09
N ALA A 810 -39.26 28.98 11.25
CA ALA A 810 -37.96 28.32 11.34
C ALA A 810 -38.03 26.83 10.96
N LYS A 811 -39.10 26.13 11.35
CA LYS A 811 -39.30 24.71 10.99
C LYS A 811 -39.61 24.48 9.51
N PHE A 812 -40.23 25.46 8.86
CA PHE A 812 -40.48 25.40 7.43
C PHE A 812 -39.19 25.70 6.65
N ALA A 813 -38.40 26.67 7.12
CA ALA A 813 -37.12 27.01 6.52
C ALA A 813 -36.09 25.87 6.65
N ASP A 814 -36.04 25.21 7.81
CA ASP A 814 -35.29 23.98 8.10
C ASP A 814 -35.60 22.87 7.07
N TYR A 815 -36.88 22.52 6.90
CA TYR A 815 -37.32 21.52 5.92
C TYR A 815 -36.96 21.89 4.47
N VAL A 816 -37.06 23.17 4.10
CA VAL A 816 -36.68 23.64 2.76
C VAL A 816 -35.15 23.57 2.57
N LEU A 817 -34.38 23.92 3.60
CA LEU A 817 -32.92 23.88 3.55
C LEU A 817 -32.41 22.44 3.41
N GLN A 818 -32.97 21.48 4.15
CA GLN A 818 -32.61 20.05 4.02
C GLN A 818 -32.86 19.50 2.61
N ILE A 819 -33.96 19.90 1.95
CA ILE A 819 -34.23 19.52 0.55
C ILE A 819 -33.21 20.14 -0.40
N VAL A 820 -32.94 21.45 -0.25
CA VAL A 820 -31.95 22.16 -1.08
C VAL A 820 -30.56 21.55 -0.89
N GLU A 821 -30.19 21.27 0.34
CA GLU A 821 -28.94 20.63 0.72
C GLU A 821 -28.82 19.22 0.10
N GLY A 822 -29.87 18.39 0.17
CA GLY A 822 -29.92 17.09 -0.48
C GLY A 822 -29.71 17.17 -2.00
N ILE A 823 -30.33 18.15 -2.67
CA ILE A 823 -30.17 18.39 -4.10
C ILE A 823 -28.74 18.83 -4.44
N VAL A 824 -28.20 19.80 -3.70
CA VAL A 824 -26.83 20.33 -3.91
C VAL A 824 -25.79 19.23 -3.71
N LYS A 825 -25.92 18.39 -2.66
CA LYS A 825 -25.03 17.25 -2.41
C LYS A 825 -25.03 16.26 -3.57
N GLN A 826 -26.21 15.90 -4.07
CA GLN A 826 -26.34 14.96 -5.18
C GLN A 826 -25.79 15.56 -6.48
N ALA A 827 -26.08 16.83 -6.76
CA ALA A 827 -25.55 17.50 -7.94
C ALA A 827 -24.01 17.62 -7.94
N ILE A 828 -23.39 17.82 -6.78
CA ILE A 828 -21.93 17.87 -6.65
C ILE A 828 -21.30 16.47 -6.69
N THR A 829 -21.94 15.46 -6.09
CA THR A 829 -21.35 14.11 -5.95
C THR A 829 -21.58 13.24 -7.20
N ASN A 830 -22.76 13.34 -7.82
CA ASN A 830 -23.23 12.47 -8.90
C ASN A 830 -23.64 13.26 -10.15
N GLY A 831 -23.11 14.48 -10.32
CA GLY A 831 -23.53 15.42 -11.36
C GLY A 831 -23.53 14.84 -12.77
N ASP A 832 -22.52 14.05 -13.13
CA ASP A 832 -22.40 13.44 -14.46
C ASP A 832 -23.52 12.42 -14.74
N GLU A 833 -23.94 11.67 -13.72
CA GLU A 833 -25.01 10.66 -13.84
C GLU A 833 -26.41 11.29 -13.78
N ILE A 834 -26.57 12.35 -12.97
CA ILE A 834 -27.81 13.13 -12.84
C ILE A 834 -28.10 13.91 -14.13
N ILE A 835 -27.09 14.50 -14.75
CA ILE A 835 -27.23 15.35 -15.96
C ILE A 835 -27.29 14.49 -17.24
N SER A 836 -26.95 13.19 -17.16
CA SER A 836 -26.91 12.28 -18.31
C SER A 836 -28.23 12.19 -19.08
N THR A 837 -29.40 12.34 -18.43
CA THR A 837 -30.71 12.41 -19.11
C THR A 837 -31.71 13.33 -18.39
N GLY A 838 -32.62 13.97 -19.13
CA GLY A 838 -33.69 14.79 -18.55
C GLY A 838 -34.67 14.02 -17.64
N ALA A 839 -34.74 12.69 -17.76
CA ALA A 839 -35.55 11.83 -16.89
C ALA A 839 -34.92 11.66 -15.51
N ASN A 840 -33.59 11.56 -15.43
CA ASN A 840 -32.84 11.46 -14.17
C ASN A 840 -33.00 12.74 -13.33
N VAL A 841 -33.02 13.90 -13.99
CA VAL A 841 -33.31 15.19 -13.35
C VAL A 841 -34.75 15.25 -12.81
N MET A 842 -35.75 14.72 -13.53
CA MET A 842 -37.14 14.68 -13.02
C MET A 842 -37.37 13.65 -11.91
N SER A 843 -36.66 12.53 -11.95
CA SER A 843 -36.62 11.55 -10.86
C SER A 843 -36.03 12.17 -9.59
N LEU A 844 -34.93 12.93 -9.70
CA LEU A 844 -34.33 13.70 -8.60
C LEU A 844 -35.31 14.72 -7.97
N LEU A 845 -36.13 15.40 -8.78
CA LEU A 845 -37.09 16.40 -8.28
C LEU A 845 -38.39 15.81 -7.73
N SER A 846 -38.71 14.54 -8.02
CA SER A 846 -40.02 13.93 -7.68
C SER A 846 -39.99 12.94 -6.51
N GLY A 847 -38.83 12.65 -5.92
CA GLY A 847 -38.74 11.71 -4.79
C GLY A 847 -38.68 10.23 -5.19
N ASN A 848 -38.92 9.92 -6.46
CA ASN A 848 -38.83 8.57 -6.99
C ASN A 848 -37.39 8.37 -7.50
N GLY A 849 -36.58 7.60 -6.78
CA GLY A 849 -35.15 7.37 -7.08
C GLY A 849 -34.85 7.00 -8.54
N LEU A 850 -33.56 7.07 -8.91
CA LEU A 850 -33.03 6.85 -10.26
C LEU A 850 -33.36 5.45 -10.81
N LEU A 851 -34.57 5.31 -11.35
CA LEU A 851 -35.09 4.10 -11.99
C LEU A 851 -35.26 4.38 -13.47
N ASN A 852 -34.15 4.53 -14.20
CA ASN A 852 -34.22 4.40 -15.65
C ASN A 852 -32.98 3.70 -16.19
N ASN A 853 -33.23 2.66 -17.00
CA ASN A 853 -32.24 1.75 -17.60
C ASN A 853 -31.33 2.50 -18.59
N SER A 854 -30.36 3.24 -18.07
CA SER A 854 -29.17 3.59 -18.83
C SER A 854 -28.30 2.32 -18.94
N LYS A 855 -27.72 2.09 -20.11
CA LYS A 855 -26.97 0.86 -20.45
C LYS A 855 -26.05 0.46 -19.30
N THR A 856 -26.25 -0.73 -18.76
CA THR A 856 -25.44 -1.21 -17.65
C THR A 856 -24.07 -1.62 -18.19
N THR A 857 -23.04 -1.59 -17.33
CA THR A 857 -21.73 -2.19 -17.65
C THR A 857 -21.82 -3.67 -18.05
N VAL A 858 -22.94 -4.35 -17.75
CA VAL A 858 -23.28 -5.69 -18.22
C VAL A 858 -23.54 -5.73 -19.72
N ASP A 859 -24.30 -4.76 -20.25
CA ASP A 859 -24.59 -4.68 -21.70
C ASP A 859 -23.29 -4.46 -22.48
N GLU A 860 -22.38 -3.66 -21.92
CA GLU A 860 -21.04 -3.45 -22.48
C GLU A 860 -20.14 -4.69 -22.37
N LEU A 861 -20.22 -5.44 -21.26
CA LEU A 861 -19.43 -6.67 -21.06
C LEU A 861 -19.93 -7.82 -21.95
N ASP A 862 -21.24 -7.98 -22.08
CA ASP A 862 -21.87 -8.92 -23.02
C ASP A 862 -21.56 -8.52 -24.46
N GLU A 863 -21.55 -7.22 -24.80
CA GLU A 863 -21.05 -6.73 -26.10
C GLU A 863 -19.56 -7.02 -26.32
N LEU A 864 -18.72 -6.94 -25.28
CA LEU A 864 -17.27 -7.17 -25.37
C LEU A 864 -16.93 -8.65 -25.54
N VAL A 865 -17.71 -9.52 -24.89
CA VAL A 865 -17.66 -11.00 -25.01
C VAL A 865 -18.33 -11.48 -26.32
N ALA A 866 -19.35 -10.78 -26.80
CA ALA A 866 -20.07 -11.10 -28.04
C ALA A 866 -19.37 -10.55 -29.30
N LYS A 867 -18.65 -9.43 -29.20
CA LYS A 867 -17.69 -9.02 -30.22
C LYS A 867 -16.58 -10.06 -30.25
N ASN A 868 -16.14 -10.43 -31.45
CA ASN A 868 -15.01 -11.34 -31.66
C ASN A 868 -13.67 -10.63 -31.31
N SER A 869 -13.63 -10.01 -30.13
CA SER A 869 -12.52 -9.24 -29.56
C SER A 869 -11.48 -10.18 -28.96
N SER A 870 -10.23 -9.73 -28.86
CA SER A 870 -9.18 -10.55 -28.28
C SER A 870 -9.40 -10.71 -26.77
N CYS A 871 -9.90 -9.67 -26.10
CA CYS A 871 -10.26 -9.73 -24.68
C CYS A 871 -11.39 -10.73 -24.40
N GLY A 872 -12.52 -10.66 -25.12
CA GLY A 872 -13.67 -11.56 -24.92
C GLY A 872 -13.32 -13.04 -25.07
N TRP A 873 -12.49 -13.38 -26.06
CA TRP A 873 -11.99 -14.74 -26.26
C TRP A 873 -11.09 -15.21 -25.11
N GLN A 874 -10.20 -14.34 -24.60
CA GLN A 874 -9.31 -14.69 -23.48
C GLN A 874 -10.07 -14.88 -22.17
N LEU A 875 -11.06 -14.04 -21.88
CA LEU A 875 -11.90 -14.18 -20.69
C LEU A 875 -12.63 -15.53 -20.71
N LYS A 876 -13.17 -15.95 -21.86
CA LYS A 876 -13.80 -17.28 -21.99
C LYS A 876 -12.82 -18.43 -21.69
N ARG A 877 -11.62 -18.39 -22.27
CA ARG A 877 -10.58 -19.41 -22.02
C ARG A 877 -10.07 -19.39 -20.57
N LEU A 878 -10.01 -18.21 -19.94
CA LEU A 878 -9.68 -18.08 -18.53
C LEU A 878 -10.72 -18.79 -17.66
N THR A 879 -12.02 -18.60 -17.92
CA THR A 879 -13.10 -19.30 -17.20
C THR A 879 -12.95 -20.83 -17.27
N ASP A 880 -12.61 -21.37 -18.44
CA ASP A 880 -12.36 -22.81 -18.60
C ASP A 880 -11.16 -23.29 -17.80
N ARG A 881 -10.06 -22.52 -17.80
CA ARG A 881 -8.85 -22.83 -17.01
C ARG A 881 -9.12 -22.78 -15.51
N VAL A 882 -9.82 -21.75 -15.03
CA VAL A 882 -10.24 -21.61 -13.63
C VAL A 882 -11.07 -22.81 -13.20
N THR A 883 -12.07 -23.19 -14.00
CA THR A 883 -12.93 -24.34 -13.73
C THR A 883 -12.12 -25.63 -13.58
N ARG A 884 -11.21 -25.91 -14.53
CA ARG A 884 -10.34 -27.10 -14.46
C ARG A 884 -9.41 -27.08 -13.24
N ALA A 885 -8.81 -25.92 -12.94
CA ALA A 885 -7.89 -25.77 -11.82
C ALA A 885 -8.58 -26.02 -10.47
N VAL A 886 -9.77 -25.45 -10.25
CA VAL A 886 -10.53 -25.64 -9.00
C VAL A 886 -11.01 -27.09 -8.87
N LEU A 887 -11.53 -27.68 -9.95
CA LEU A 887 -11.98 -29.08 -9.93
C LEU A 887 -10.85 -30.08 -9.64
N LYS A 888 -9.60 -29.77 -10.03
CA LYS A 888 -8.41 -30.56 -9.65
C LYS A 888 -8.16 -30.55 -8.14
N TYR A 889 -8.35 -29.43 -7.45
CA TYR A 889 -8.22 -29.41 -5.99
C TYR A 889 -9.38 -30.13 -5.30
N ARG A 890 -10.58 -30.03 -5.86
CA ARG A 890 -11.76 -30.78 -5.39
C ARG A 890 -11.66 -32.29 -5.60
N SER A 891 -10.83 -32.77 -6.52
CA SER A 891 -10.62 -34.21 -6.69
C SER A 891 -9.70 -34.82 -5.64
N VAL A 892 -8.94 -34.00 -4.89
CA VAL A 892 -7.97 -34.47 -3.87
C VAL A 892 -8.36 -34.11 -2.44
N SER A 893 -9.36 -33.25 -2.24
CA SER A 893 -9.92 -32.91 -0.93
C SER A 893 -11.42 -32.66 -1.05
N THR A 894 -12.19 -33.10 -0.06
CA THR A 894 -13.62 -32.79 0.08
C THR A 894 -13.89 -31.61 1.01
N GLU A 895 -12.88 -31.19 1.79
CA GLU A 895 -12.99 -30.08 2.73
C GLU A 895 -12.90 -28.74 1.99
N VAL A 896 -14.01 -28.00 1.98
CA VAL A 896 -14.16 -26.76 1.19
C VAL A 896 -13.11 -25.71 1.58
N ASN A 897 -12.80 -25.60 2.87
CA ASN A 897 -11.85 -24.60 3.38
C ASN A 897 -10.40 -24.95 3.01
N ASP A 898 -10.02 -26.23 3.05
CA ASP A 898 -8.72 -26.71 2.55
C ASP A 898 -8.57 -26.45 1.04
N ILE A 899 -9.62 -26.68 0.27
CA ILE A 899 -9.64 -26.37 -1.17
C ILE A 899 -9.46 -24.86 -1.36
N ARG A 900 -10.18 -24.04 -0.60
CA ARG A 900 -10.15 -22.58 -0.70
C ARG A 900 -8.74 -22.03 -0.49
N VAL A 901 -8.06 -22.44 0.59
CA VAL A 901 -6.67 -22.03 0.88
C VAL A 901 -5.74 -22.41 -0.26
N LYS A 902 -5.86 -23.61 -0.83
CA LYS A 902 -5.02 -24.06 -1.95
C LYS A 902 -5.30 -23.32 -3.26
N VAL A 903 -6.57 -23.08 -3.59
CA VAL A 903 -6.97 -22.38 -4.82
C VAL A 903 -6.50 -20.93 -4.77
N TYR A 904 -6.70 -20.24 -3.65
CA TYR A 904 -6.31 -18.83 -3.51
C TYR A 904 -4.79 -18.63 -3.59
N LYS A 905 -3.99 -19.65 -3.24
CA LYS A 905 -2.52 -19.64 -3.39
C LYS A 905 -2.03 -20.09 -4.77
N SER A 906 -2.91 -20.47 -5.69
CA SER A 906 -2.52 -21.08 -6.96
C SER A 906 -2.27 -20.05 -8.07
N ALA A 907 -1.40 -20.39 -9.02
CA ALA A 907 -1.03 -19.51 -10.13
C ALA A 907 -2.22 -19.04 -10.99
N ILE A 908 -3.32 -19.82 -11.05
CA ILE A 908 -4.53 -19.39 -11.77
C ILE A 908 -5.14 -18.13 -11.14
N VAL A 909 -5.09 -18.01 -9.81
CA VAL A 909 -5.62 -16.87 -9.05
C VAL A 909 -4.63 -15.72 -9.05
N LEU A 910 -3.36 -16.01 -8.78
CA LEU A 910 -2.34 -14.99 -8.53
C LEU A 910 -1.72 -14.41 -9.80
N ASN A 911 -1.75 -15.14 -10.92
CA ASN A 911 -1.07 -14.74 -12.15
C ASN A 911 -2.04 -14.67 -13.34
N ASP A 912 -2.75 -15.75 -13.64
CA ASP A 912 -3.55 -15.82 -14.89
C ASP A 912 -4.74 -14.86 -14.90
N ILE A 913 -5.51 -14.78 -13.80
CA ILE A 913 -6.65 -13.84 -13.70
C ILE A 913 -6.16 -12.38 -13.81
N PRO A 914 -5.18 -11.91 -13.02
CA PRO A 914 -4.67 -10.54 -13.13
C PRO A 914 -4.12 -10.21 -14.52
N VAL A 915 -3.34 -11.10 -15.13
CA VAL A 915 -2.72 -10.87 -16.45
C VAL A 915 -3.79 -10.75 -17.55
N VAL A 916 -4.72 -11.69 -17.61
CA VAL A 916 -5.76 -11.67 -18.66
C VAL A 916 -6.69 -10.47 -18.50
N THR A 917 -7.10 -10.17 -17.26
CA THR A 917 -7.96 -9.00 -17.01
C THR A 917 -7.24 -7.69 -17.33
N ASN A 918 -5.93 -7.60 -17.04
CA ASN A 918 -5.14 -6.41 -17.37
C ASN A 918 -4.92 -6.24 -18.88
N ASN A 919 -4.70 -7.32 -19.62
CA ASN A 919 -4.54 -7.27 -21.08
C ASN A 919 -5.77 -6.68 -21.79
N CYS A 920 -6.96 -6.84 -21.22
CA CYS A 920 -8.17 -6.21 -21.74
C CYS A 920 -8.09 -4.68 -21.74
N MET A 921 -7.24 -4.06 -20.90
CA MET A 921 -7.06 -2.60 -20.89
C MET A 921 -6.54 -2.08 -22.24
N GLY A 922 -5.78 -2.87 -23.00
CA GLY A 922 -5.29 -2.44 -24.32
C GLY A 922 -6.41 -2.10 -25.31
N GLU A 923 -7.49 -2.88 -25.31
CA GLU A 923 -8.69 -2.60 -26.12
C GLU A 923 -9.58 -1.53 -25.48
N LEU A 924 -9.69 -1.52 -24.14
CA LEU A 924 -10.53 -0.56 -23.42
C LEU A 924 -10.02 0.88 -23.58
N LEU A 925 -8.70 1.10 -23.48
CA LEU A 925 -8.09 2.42 -23.61
C LEU A 925 -8.24 3.03 -25.02
N ALA A 926 -8.57 2.24 -26.04
CA ALA A 926 -8.86 2.75 -27.38
C ALA A 926 -10.23 3.44 -27.47
N SER A 927 -11.14 3.18 -26.52
CA SER A 927 -12.53 3.66 -26.55
C SER A 927 -13.02 4.29 -25.25
N LYS A 928 -12.29 4.15 -24.15
CA LYS A 928 -12.63 4.64 -22.81
C LYS A 928 -11.53 5.56 -22.26
N THR A 929 -11.92 6.41 -21.31
CA THR A 929 -10.95 7.12 -20.47
C THR A 929 -10.15 6.13 -19.63
N ILE A 930 -8.97 6.55 -19.14
CA ILE A 930 -8.12 5.72 -18.28
C ILE A 930 -8.92 5.22 -17.07
N THR A 931 -9.62 6.11 -16.36
CA THR A 931 -10.46 5.76 -15.20
C THR A 931 -11.51 4.70 -15.54
N ALA A 932 -12.29 4.87 -16.61
CA ALA A 932 -13.34 3.92 -16.98
C ALA A 932 -12.78 2.56 -17.45
N ALA A 933 -11.57 2.53 -18.04
CA ALA A 933 -10.89 1.30 -18.38
C ALA A 933 -10.47 0.50 -17.12
N TYR A 934 -9.93 1.19 -16.11
CA TYR A 934 -9.59 0.59 -14.82
C TYR A 934 -10.82 0.08 -14.06
N GLU A 935 -11.93 0.83 -14.03
CA GLU A 935 -13.19 0.37 -13.43
C GLU A 935 -13.70 -0.92 -14.09
N THR A 936 -13.62 -1.00 -15.42
CA THR A 936 -14.02 -2.20 -16.18
C THR A 936 -13.12 -3.39 -15.83
N ARG A 937 -11.79 -3.19 -15.74
CA ARG A 937 -10.84 -4.24 -15.33
C ARG A 937 -11.12 -4.75 -13.92
N ASP A 938 -11.36 -3.84 -12.98
CA ASP A 938 -11.59 -4.20 -11.57
C ASP A 938 -12.92 -4.98 -11.42
N LEU A 939 -13.95 -4.64 -12.20
CA LEU A 939 -15.19 -5.39 -12.30
C LEU A 939 -14.96 -6.82 -12.86
N LEU A 940 -14.10 -6.98 -13.88
CA LEU A 940 -13.71 -8.30 -14.39
C LEU A 940 -13.05 -9.15 -13.30
N ARG A 941 -12.10 -8.59 -12.55
CA ARG A 941 -11.42 -9.28 -11.44
C ARG A 941 -12.40 -9.73 -10.38
N LYS A 942 -13.34 -8.87 -9.98
CA LYS A 942 -14.40 -9.20 -9.02
C LYS A 942 -15.31 -10.32 -9.53
N THR A 943 -15.64 -10.30 -10.82
CA THR A 943 -16.44 -11.34 -11.48
C THR A 943 -15.74 -12.71 -11.43
N PHE A 944 -14.44 -12.75 -11.74
CA PHE A 944 -13.65 -13.97 -11.60
C PHE A 944 -13.53 -14.44 -10.16
N GLY A 945 -13.48 -13.53 -9.18
CA GLY A 945 -13.54 -13.89 -7.76
C GLY A 945 -14.81 -14.65 -7.39
N VAL A 946 -15.96 -14.18 -7.88
CA VAL A 946 -17.25 -14.89 -7.68
C VAL A 946 -17.27 -16.25 -8.37
N ILE A 947 -16.72 -16.35 -9.59
CA ILE A 947 -16.61 -17.64 -10.31
C ILE A 947 -15.77 -18.63 -9.51
N VAL A 948 -14.61 -18.21 -9.01
CA VAL A 948 -13.71 -19.03 -8.19
C VAL A 948 -14.42 -19.51 -6.93
N ASP A 949 -15.09 -18.61 -6.20
CA ASP A 949 -15.80 -18.97 -4.97
C ASP A 949 -16.96 -19.95 -5.22
N GLN A 950 -17.78 -19.73 -6.25
CA GLN A 950 -18.85 -20.65 -6.61
C GLN A 950 -18.33 -22.06 -6.93
N LEU A 951 -17.22 -22.14 -7.67
CA LEU A 951 -16.56 -23.41 -7.99
C LEU A 951 -15.97 -24.08 -6.75
N ILE A 952 -15.37 -23.32 -5.83
CA ILE A 952 -14.85 -23.83 -4.56
C ILE A 952 -15.99 -24.39 -3.70
N GLU A 953 -17.12 -23.73 -3.64
CA GLU A 953 -18.25 -24.11 -2.77
C GLU A 953 -19.05 -25.27 -3.37
N THR A 954 -19.46 -25.14 -4.64
CA THR A 954 -20.47 -26.02 -5.24
C THR A 954 -19.93 -26.92 -6.36
N GLY A 955 -18.69 -26.68 -6.82
CA GLY A 955 -18.14 -27.33 -8.01
C GLY A 955 -18.78 -26.89 -9.33
N LYS A 956 -19.66 -25.88 -9.30
CA LYS A 956 -20.36 -25.31 -10.46
C LYS A 956 -20.26 -23.77 -10.40
N THR A 957 -20.48 -23.12 -11.53
CA THR A 957 -20.54 -21.65 -11.62
C THR A 957 -21.64 -21.24 -12.60
N ASP A 958 -22.26 -20.10 -12.34
CA ASP A 958 -23.17 -19.45 -13.29
C ASP A 958 -22.45 -18.53 -14.28
N GLY A 959 -21.11 -18.43 -14.18
CA GLY A 959 -20.29 -17.52 -14.97
C GLY A 959 -20.25 -16.09 -14.44
N GLY A 960 -20.62 -15.87 -13.18
CA GLY A 960 -20.72 -14.55 -12.57
C GLY A 960 -21.97 -13.78 -12.99
N LYS A 961 -23.04 -14.49 -13.40
CA LYS A 961 -24.29 -13.89 -13.87
C LYS A 961 -24.93 -13.06 -12.75
N GLY A 962 -24.74 -11.74 -12.84
CA GLY A 962 -25.33 -10.77 -11.93
C GLY A 962 -24.37 -10.11 -10.94
N VAL A 963 -23.03 -10.26 -11.05
CA VAL A 963 -22.08 -9.50 -10.22
C VAL A 963 -22.24 -7.99 -10.45
N ALA A 964 -22.15 -7.55 -11.71
CA ALA A 964 -22.36 -6.15 -12.07
C ALA A 964 -23.80 -5.67 -11.78
N LYS A 965 -24.81 -6.54 -11.96
CA LYS A 965 -26.19 -6.20 -11.59
C LYS A 965 -26.37 -6.02 -10.08
N LYS A 966 -25.72 -6.85 -9.24
CA LYS A 966 -25.76 -6.74 -7.77
C LYS A 966 -25.02 -5.49 -7.29
N ASP A 967 -23.86 -5.18 -7.87
CA ASP A 967 -23.11 -3.96 -7.55
C ASP A 967 -23.88 -2.71 -7.96
N TYR A 968 -24.45 -2.67 -9.17
CA TYR A 968 -25.31 -1.59 -9.63
C TYR A 968 -26.58 -1.46 -8.78
N MET A 969 -27.27 -2.56 -8.47
CA MET A 969 -28.46 -2.53 -7.61
C MET A 969 -28.13 -2.04 -6.20
N LEU A 970 -26.94 -2.34 -5.67
CA LEU A 970 -26.50 -1.85 -4.38
C LEU A 970 -26.21 -0.34 -4.43
N GLU A 971 -25.52 0.14 -5.47
CA GLU A 971 -25.21 1.55 -5.70
C GLU A 971 -26.50 2.38 -5.87
N VAL A 972 -27.43 1.91 -6.70
CA VAL A 972 -28.76 2.52 -6.88
C VAL A 972 -29.60 2.45 -5.60
N SER A 973 -29.56 1.35 -4.85
CA SER A 973 -30.29 1.23 -3.59
C SER A 973 -29.75 2.21 -2.55
N ASN A 974 -28.43 2.34 -2.41
CA ASN A 974 -27.84 3.28 -1.46
C ASN A 974 -28.14 4.74 -1.86
N MET A 975 -27.98 5.09 -3.13
CA MET A 975 -28.33 6.42 -3.65
C MET A 975 -29.83 6.73 -3.48
N GLY A 976 -30.70 5.77 -3.76
CA GLY A 976 -32.15 5.88 -3.54
C GLY A 976 -32.51 6.05 -2.07
N LEU A 977 -31.88 5.31 -1.16
CA LEU A 977 -32.11 5.43 0.28
C LEU A 977 -31.62 6.77 0.85
N VAL A 978 -30.46 7.26 0.39
CA VAL A 978 -29.96 8.60 0.75
C VAL A 978 -30.91 9.69 0.24
N MET A 979 -31.48 9.55 -0.95
CA MET A 979 -32.45 10.51 -1.48
C MET A 979 -33.79 10.46 -0.74
N LEU A 980 -34.32 9.25 -0.50
CA LEU A 980 -35.53 9.06 0.32
C LEU A 980 -35.35 9.58 1.75
N SER A 981 -34.11 9.55 2.28
CA SER A 981 -33.83 10.08 3.61
C SER A 981 -34.10 11.58 3.75
N ALA A 982 -34.01 12.36 2.68
CA ALA A 982 -34.36 13.78 2.68
C ALA A 982 -35.88 14.03 2.70
N LEU A 983 -36.69 13.01 2.42
CA LEU A 983 -38.16 13.08 2.34
C LEU A 983 -38.86 12.21 3.40
N ASP A 984 -38.10 11.47 4.22
CA ASP A 984 -38.61 10.53 5.23
C ASP A 984 -38.60 11.15 6.65
N PRO A 985 -39.75 11.64 7.14
CA PRO A 985 -39.84 12.24 8.47
C PRO A 985 -39.65 11.23 9.63
N THR A 986 -39.60 9.93 9.35
CA THR A 986 -39.35 8.88 10.35
C THR A 986 -37.86 8.57 10.50
N GLY A 987 -37.05 8.84 9.48
CA GLY A 987 -35.61 8.57 9.45
C GLY A 987 -35.23 7.11 9.16
N ILE A 988 -36.19 6.26 8.80
CA ILE A 988 -36.02 4.83 8.50
C ILE A 988 -35.18 4.65 7.22
N ALA A 989 -35.43 5.46 6.18
CA ALA A 989 -34.66 5.41 4.94
C ALA A 989 -33.19 5.75 5.17
N TYR A 990 -32.91 6.76 6.02
CA TYR A 990 -31.55 7.07 6.44
C TYR A 990 -30.91 5.93 7.24
N MET A 991 -31.64 5.37 8.21
CA MET A 991 -31.13 4.24 8.99
C MET A 991 -30.76 3.08 8.07
N ALA A 992 -31.63 2.73 7.12
CA ALA A 992 -31.38 1.67 6.17
C ALA A 992 -30.13 1.93 5.31
N SER A 993 -29.88 3.17 4.84
CA SER A 993 -28.67 3.47 4.06
C SER A 993 -27.38 3.25 4.83
N GLN A 994 -27.38 3.41 6.16
CA GLN A 994 -26.20 3.14 6.99
C GLN A 994 -25.84 1.65 7.10
N PHE A 995 -26.79 0.74 6.80
CA PHE A 995 -26.58 -0.72 6.90
C PHE A 995 -26.58 -1.42 5.54
N VAL A 996 -27.04 -0.77 4.47
CA VAL A 996 -26.93 -1.27 3.09
C VAL A 996 -25.55 -0.87 2.53
N GLN A 997 -24.58 -1.75 2.75
CA GLN A 997 -23.17 -1.52 2.40
C GLN A 997 -22.62 -2.66 1.51
N PRO A 998 -21.57 -2.39 0.69
CA PRO A 998 -20.92 -3.42 -0.12
C PRO A 998 -20.18 -4.45 0.73
N ILE A 999 -19.93 -5.62 0.14
CA ILE A 999 -19.02 -6.62 0.73
C ILE A 999 -17.60 -6.29 0.26
N CYS A 1000 -16.66 -6.19 1.19
CA CYS A 1000 -15.25 -6.04 0.90
C CYS A 1000 -14.76 -7.31 0.17
N GLY A 1001 -14.32 -7.15 -1.08
CA GLY A 1001 -13.77 -8.23 -1.88
C GLY A 1001 -12.30 -8.53 -1.54
N PRO A 1002 -11.81 -9.76 -1.78
CA PRO A 1002 -10.41 -10.09 -1.57
C PRO A 1002 -9.51 -9.36 -2.57
N THR A 1003 -8.35 -8.90 -2.10
CA THR A 1003 -7.33 -8.19 -2.89
C THR A 1003 -6.42 -9.12 -3.72
N ALA A 1004 -6.59 -10.44 -3.61
CA ALA A 1004 -5.75 -11.45 -4.25
C ALA A 1004 -5.72 -11.38 -5.81
N TYR A 1005 -6.68 -10.68 -6.43
CA TYR A 1005 -6.78 -10.57 -7.90
C TYR A 1005 -6.06 -9.35 -8.49
N VAL A 1006 -5.29 -8.61 -7.69
CA VAL A 1006 -4.44 -7.51 -8.19
C VAL A 1006 -3.24 -8.05 -8.97
N GLY A 1007 -2.68 -9.18 -8.52
CA GLY A 1007 -1.50 -9.83 -9.11
C GLY A 1007 -0.19 -9.09 -8.85
N GLU A 1008 0.85 -9.52 -9.55
CA GLU A 1008 2.15 -8.85 -9.55
C GLU A 1008 2.07 -7.52 -10.29
N ILE A 1009 2.65 -6.49 -9.69
CA ILE A 1009 2.65 -5.13 -10.25
C ILE A 1009 3.93 -4.89 -11.03
N ASP A 1010 3.80 -4.11 -12.10
CA ASP A 1010 4.89 -3.63 -12.93
C ASP A 1010 5.61 -2.42 -12.32
N ASP A 1011 6.89 -2.26 -12.69
CA ASP A 1011 7.74 -1.11 -12.36
C ASP A 1011 7.04 0.23 -12.58
N GLY A 1012 7.24 1.18 -11.66
CA GLY A 1012 6.71 2.54 -11.77
C GLY A 1012 6.89 3.38 -10.50
N THR A 1013 6.35 4.60 -10.52
CA THR A 1013 6.25 5.46 -9.33
C THR A 1013 5.25 4.86 -8.34
N LEU A 1014 5.40 5.10 -7.03
CA LEU A 1014 4.45 4.58 -6.05
C LEU A 1014 3.02 5.12 -6.28
N TYR A 1015 2.91 6.35 -6.77
CA TYR A 1015 1.63 6.97 -7.13
C TYR A 1015 0.91 6.21 -8.24
N ASP A 1016 1.58 5.99 -9.39
CA ASP A 1016 0.96 5.33 -10.53
C ASP A 1016 0.86 3.81 -10.35
N ALA A 1017 1.94 3.16 -9.89
CA ALA A 1017 2.05 1.71 -9.81
C ALA A 1017 1.32 1.12 -8.61
N LEU A 1018 1.51 1.70 -7.41
CA LEU A 1018 1.04 1.15 -6.14
C LEU A 1018 -0.18 1.89 -5.56
N GLY A 1019 -0.65 2.94 -6.22
CA GLY A 1019 -1.81 3.72 -5.79
C GLY A 1019 -1.55 4.56 -4.54
N LEU A 1020 -0.32 5.11 -4.39
CA LEU A 1020 0.04 5.97 -3.27
C LEU A 1020 -0.91 7.16 -3.15
N LYS A 1021 -1.54 7.33 -2.00
CA LYS A 1021 -2.51 8.40 -1.75
C LYS A 1021 -2.35 9.00 -0.35
N ALA A 1022 -2.10 10.30 -0.31
CA ALA A 1022 -2.17 11.09 0.92
C ALA A 1022 -3.59 11.65 1.10
N MET A 1023 -4.08 11.66 2.33
CA MET A 1023 -5.28 12.37 2.75
C MET A 1023 -4.90 13.35 3.85
N ASP A 1024 -5.42 14.58 3.78
CA ASP A 1024 -5.04 15.71 4.64
C ASP A 1024 -3.54 16.07 4.47
N GLU A 1025 -3.03 17.04 5.24
CA GLU A 1025 -1.75 17.71 4.94
C GLU A 1025 -0.49 16.97 5.39
N ALA A 1026 -0.56 16.09 6.41
CA ALA A 1026 0.65 15.53 7.03
C ALA A 1026 1.58 14.86 6.03
N PHE A 1027 1.04 14.10 5.08
CA PHE A 1027 1.84 13.30 4.16
C PHE A 1027 1.91 13.84 2.74
N VAL A 1028 1.41 15.07 2.50
CA VAL A 1028 1.48 15.74 1.20
C VAL A 1028 2.93 15.88 0.76
N GLY A 1029 3.22 15.45 -0.47
CA GLY A 1029 4.56 15.45 -1.03
C GLY A 1029 5.34 14.14 -0.81
N SER A 1030 4.74 13.11 -0.21
CA SER A 1030 5.34 11.77 -0.16
C SER A 1030 5.39 11.16 -1.56
N TYR A 1031 6.50 10.50 -1.90
CA TYR A 1031 6.79 9.96 -3.24
C TYR A 1031 7.74 8.76 -3.18
N GLY A 1032 7.97 8.10 -4.31
CA GLY A 1032 8.96 7.03 -4.41
C GLY A 1032 8.80 6.15 -5.66
N SER A 1033 9.50 5.02 -5.69
CA SER A 1033 9.41 4.03 -6.76
C SER A 1033 9.26 2.60 -6.25
N TYR A 1034 8.72 1.77 -7.13
CA TYR A 1034 8.69 0.32 -6.99
C TYR A 1034 9.36 -0.33 -8.21
N THR A 1035 10.21 -1.31 -7.94
CA THR A 1035 10.74 -2.24 -8.95
C THR A 1035 10.21 -3.64 -8.65
N HIS A 1036 9.73 -4.33 -9.68
CA HIS A 1036 9.34 -5.72 -9.59
C HIS A 1036 10.56 -6.61 -9.34
N ALA A 1037 11.65 -6.36 -10.06
CA ALA A 1037 12.94 -6.97 -9.81
C ALA A 1037 13.72 -6.16 -8.77
N GLY A 1038 13.84 -6.72 -7.56
CA GLY A 1038 14.51 -6.05 -6.45
C GLY A 1038 15.12 -6.99 -5.43
N ASP A 1039 15.64 -6.38 -4.37
CA ASP A 1039 16.38 -7.00 -3.26
C ASP A 1039 15.48 -7.46 -2.11
N GLY A 1040 14.14 -7.42 -2.25
CA GLY A 1040 13.20 -7.83 -1.21
C GLY A 1040 12.97 -6.82 -0.09
N VAL A 1041 13.40 -5.57 -0.25
CA VAL A 1041 13.31 -4.54 0.78
C VAL A 1041 12.19 -3.53 0.50
N VAL A 1042 11.43 -3.18 1.54
CA VAL A 1042 10.57 -2.00 1.60
C VAL A 1042 11.26 -0.97 2.47
N HIS A 1043 11.86 0.05 1.85
CA HIS A 1043 12.63 1.11 2.48
C HIS A 1043 11.78 2.40 2.57
N LEU A 1044 11.51 2.86 3.79
CA LEU A 1044 10.80 4.10 4.06
C LEU A 1044 11.76 5.14 4.65
N ILE A 1045 11.79 6.34 4.07
CA ILE A 1045 12.58 7.48 4.51
C ILE A 1045 11.62 8.55 5.01
N PHE A 1046 11.43 8.66 6.32
CA PHE A 1046 10.60 9.69 6.92
C PHE A 1046 11.35 11.01 6.98
N GLU A 1047 10.82 12.04 6.33
CA GLU A 1047 11.42 13.37 6.26
C GLU A 1047 10.47 14.39 6.92
N SER A 1048 10.77 14.73 8.18
CA SER A 1048 9.96 15.66 8.94
C SER A 1048 10.36 17.10 8.66
N VAL A 1049 9.38 17.92 8.29
CA VAL A 1049 9.45 19.38 8.41
C VAL A 1049 8.50 19.89 9.49
N ASP A 1050 8.01 18.98 10.31
CA ASP A 1050 7.26 19.34 11.50
C ASP A 1050 8.20 19.94 12.56
N THR A 1051 7.66 20.87 13.33
CA THR A 1051 8.37 21.54 14.43
C THR A 1051 8.28 20.76 15.74
N LYS A 1052 7.65 19.59 15.73
CA LYS A 1052 7.47 18.72 16.89
C LYS A 1052 7.70 17.27 16.51
N ASP A 1053 8.16 16.49 17.47
CA ASP A 1053 8.27 15.05 17.35
C ASP A 1053 6.90 14.42 17.04
N VAL A 1054 6.92 13.38 16.22
CA VAL A 1054 5.75 12.62 15.80
C VAL A 1054 6.04 11.12 15.87
N THR A 1055 5.01 10.32 16.08
CA THR A 1055 5.09 8.88 15.89
C THR A 1055 4.25 8.53 14.68
N VAL A 1056 4.85 7.93 13.65
CA VAL A 1056 4.09 7.36 12.54
C VAL A 1056 3.77 5.91 12.85
N VAL A 1057 2.49 5.56 12.77
CA VAL A 1057 2.05 4.18 12.95
C VAL A 1057 1.90 3.54 11.57
N VAL A 1058 2.64 2.45 11.36
CA VAL A 1058 2.58 1.66 10.12
C VAL A 1058 1.56 0.55 10.32
N HIS A 1059 0.52 0.54 9.51
CA HIS A 1059 -0.48 -0.53 9.43
C HIS A 1059 -0.26 -1.38 8.19
N SER A 1060 -0.47 -2.69 8.32
CA SER A 1060 -0.39 -3.67 7.22
C SER A 1060 -1.61 -4.58 7.22
N GLY A 1061 -2.40 -4.53 6.14
CA GLY A 1061 -3.64 -5.32 6.01
C GLY A 1061 -4.75 -4.94 7.01
N GLY A 1062 -4.66 -3.73 7.59
CA GLY A 1062 -5.56 -3.20 8.62
C GLY A 1062 -4.98 -3.26 10.04
N ASP A 1063 -4.03 -4.15 10.30
CA ASP A 1063 -3.46 -4.35 11.62
C ASP A 1063 -2.27 -3.41 11.87
N GLN A 1064 -2.09 -2.97 13.11
CA GLN A 1064 -0.90 -2.19 13.50
C GLN A 1064 0.34 -3.07 13.39
N TYR A 1065 1.30 -2.67 12.55
CA TYR A 1065 2.52 -3.42 12.25
C TYR A 1065 3.76 -2.84 12.93
N ALA A 1066 3.95 -1.53 12.90
CA ALA A 1066 5.08 -0.85 13.54
C ALA A 1066 4.73 0.56 14.02
N LYS A 1067 5.57 1.12 14.89
CA LYS A 1067 5.56 2.54 15.27
C LYS A 1067 6.96 3.09 15.04
N VAL A 1068 7.06 4.20 14.32
CA VAL A 1068 8.31 4.86 13.98
C VAL A 1068 8.28 6.25 14.61
N ASP A 1069 9.14 6.49 15.58
CA ASP A 1069 9.31 7.82 16.18
C ASP A 1069 10.22 8.66 15.28
N VAL A 1070 9.73 9.83 14.87
CA VAL A 1070 10.42 10.78 13.99
C VAL A 1070 10.50 12.13 14.71
N GLY A 1071 11.69 12.63 14.97
CA GLY A 1071 11.86 13.91 15.64
C GLY A 1071 11.50 15.11 14.76
N ALA A 1072 11.38 16.28 15.40
CA ALA A 1072 11.13 17.54 14.72
C ALA A 1072 12.27 17.90 13.74
N GLY A 1073 11.97 18.09 12.46
CA GLY A 1073 12.99 18.39 11.45
C GLY A 1073 13.87 17.20 11.03
N ASP A 1074 13.61 16.01 11.58
CA ASP A 1074 14.50 14.85 11.44
C ASP A 1074 14.23 14.02 10.18
N VAL A 1075 15.25 13.26 9.78
CA VAL A 1075 15.15 12.18 8.80
C VAL A 1075 15.37 10.84 9.49
N THR A 1076 14.39 9.95 9.40
CA THR A 1076 14.42 8.60 10.01
C THR A 1076 14.13 7.54 8.95
N THR A 1077 14.89 6.46 8.91
CA THR A 1077 14.65 5.34 7.99
C THR A 1077 14.00 4.17 8.69
N TRP A 1078 13.16 3.43 7.97
CA TRP A 1078 12.55 2.19 8.43
C TRP A 1078 12.49 1.18 7.30
N ASP A 1079 12.95 -0.04 7.58
CA ASP A 1079 12.99 -1.13 6.62
C ASP A 1079 12.07 -2.26 7.03
N ALA A 1080 11.50 -2.93 6.03
CA ALA A 1080 10.86 -4.21 6.21
C ALA A 1080 11.12 -5.13 5.00
N THR A 1081 11.03 -6.44 5.20
CA THR A 1081 11.12 -7.39 4.08
C THR A 1081 9.78 -7.49 3.35
N PHE A 1082 9.82 -7.56 2.02
CA PHE A 1082 8.64 -7.68 1.15
C PHE A 1082 7.65 -8.77 1.58
N PRO A 1083 8.07 -10.02 1.91
CA PRO A 1083 7.15 -11.10 2.29
C PRO A 1083 6.35 -10.85 3.57
N GLU A 1084 6.78 -9.93 4.45
CA GLU A 1084 6.01 -9.55 5.63
C GLU A 1084 4.82 -8.63 5.27
N LEU A 1085 4.94 -7.89 4.17
CA LEU A 1085 4.04 -6.82 3.78
C LEU A 1085 3.27 -7.09 2.47
N GLU A 1086 3.71 -8.06 1.66
CA GLU A 1086 3.09 -8.34 0.36
C GLU A 1086 1.63 -8.76 0.44
N ASP A 1087 0.92 -8.49 -0.66
CA ASP A 1087 -0.51 -8.74 -0.82
C ASP A 1087 -1.36 -8.08 0.30
N LYS A 1088 -0.92 -6.90 0.76
CA LYS A 1088 -1.61 -6.10 1.80
C LYS A 1088 -1.61 -4.62 1.47
N THR A 1089 -2.61 -3.94 2.00
CA THR A 1089 -2.64 -2.48 2.10
C THR A 1089 -1.63 -2.03 3.15
N MET A 1090 -0.80 -1.03 2.83
CA MET A 1090 0.01 -0.30 3.80
C MET A 1090 -0.64 1.05 4.05
N TYR A 1091 -0.97 1.32 5.31
CA TYR A 1091 -1.58 2.57 5.75
C TYR A 1091 -0.69 3.20 6.83
N LEU A 1092 -0.38 4.48 6.69
CA LEU A 1092 0.36 5.26 7.68
C LEU A 1092 -0.56 6.32 8.25
N ASP A 1093 -0.66 6.41 9.58
CA ASP A 1093 -1.25 7.54 10.27
C ASP A 1093 -0.24 8.19 11.21
N ARG A 1094 -0.28 9.52 11.24
CA ARG A 1094 0.63 10.32 12.05
C ARG A 1094 -0.01 10.57 13.42
N TRP A 1095 0.62 10.09 14.47
CA TRP A 1095 0.16 10.25 15.84
C TRP A 1095 0.86 11.42 16.55
N ARG A 1096 0.05 12.25 17.24
CA ARG A 1096 0.52 13.26 18.20
C ARG A 1096 -0.38 13.25 19.45
N PRO A 1097 0.17 13.25 20.68
CA PRO A 1097 -0.62 13.41 21.87
C PRO A 1097 -1.19 14.84 21.94
N GLY A 1098 -2.52 14.96 22.02
CA GLY A 1098 -3.21 16.25 22.11
C GLY A 1098 -3.13 16.91 23.49
N LEU A 1099 -3.71 18.10 23.63
CA LEU A 1099 -3.94 18.74 24.93
C LEU A 1099 -4.81 17.79 25.79
N PHE A 1100 -4.38 17.48 27.02
CA PHE A 1100 -4.93 16.44 27.91
C PHE A 1100 -4.56 14.99 27.61
N GLY A 1101 -3.63 14.71 26.69
CA GLY A 1101 -3.11 13.35 26.45
C GLY A 1101 -4.09 12.42 25.73
N LEU A 1102 -5.18 12.96 25.19
CA LEU A 1102 -6.08 12.20 24.31
C LEU A 1102 -5.45 12.08 22.91
N PRO A 1103 -5.42 10.87 22.33
CA PRO A 1103 -4.87 10.65 21.00
C PRO A 1103 -5.74 11.37 19.95
N GLY A 1104 -5.14 12.28 19.18
CA GLY A 1104 -5.76 12.86 18.00
C GLY A 1104 -5.20 12.19 16.75
N LYS A 1105 -6.07 11.61 15.92
CA LYS A 1105 -5.73 11.18 14.55
C LYS A 1105 -5.74 12.35 13.53
N GLY A 1106 -6.04 13.57 13.98
CA GLY A 1106 -6.10 14.76 13.15
C GLY A 1106 -4.70 15.16 12.69
N GLY A 1107 -4.41 14.96 11.42
CA GLY A 1107 -3.10 15.22 10.84
C GLY A 1107 -2.98 14.69 9.42
N GLY A 1108 -3.61 13.54 9.16
CA GLY A 1108 -3.64 12.92 7.84
C GLY A 1108 -3.09 11.52 7.79
N SER A 1109 -3.20 10.92 6.62
CA SER A 1109 -2.78 9.54 6.38
C SER A 1109 -2.21 9.31 5.00
N LEU A 1110 -1.37 8.29 4.86
CA LEU A 1110 -0.80 7.83 3.61
C LEU A 1110 -1.21 6.38 3.37
N LEU A 1111 -1.52 6.02 2.12
CA LEU A 1111 -2.02 4.69 1.77
C LEU A 1111 -1.40 4.21 0.47
N MET A 1112 -0.98 2.95 0.41
CA MET A 1112 -0.59 2.28 -0.85
C MET A 1112 -0.81 0.76 -0.78
N TRP A 1113 -0.76 0.09 -1.92
CA TRP A 1113 -0.77 -1.37 -2.01
C TRP A 1113 0.67 -1.91 -2.07
N ILE A 1114 1.00 -2.89 -1.23
CA ILE A 1114 2.26 -3.63 -1.36
C ILE A 1114 2.00 -4.89 -2.18
N PRO A 1115 2.51 -4.97 -3.42
CA PRO A 1115 2.25 -6.11 -4.27
C PRO A 1115 3.01 -7.34 -3.80
N ARG A 1116 2.65 -8.51 -4.32
CA ARG A 1116 3.61 -9.61 -4.36
C ARG A 1116 4.61 -9.39 -5.48
N SER A 1117 5.79 -9.96 -5.32
CA SER A 1117 6.74 -10.05 -6.39
C SER A 1117 7.41 -11.41 -6.36
N SER A 1118 7.30 -12.17 -7.46
CA SER A 1118 8.14 -13.33 -7.72
C SER A 1118 9.62 -12.96 -7.90
N GLU A 1119 9.89 -11.65 -7.96
CA GLU A 1119 11.15 -11.07 -8.34
C GLU A 1119 11.84 -10.18 -7.26
N GLY A 1120 11.91 -10.54 -5.97
CA GLY A 1120 10.92 -10.22 -4.96
C GLY A 1120 10.86 -8.75 -4.56
N GLY A 1121 10.92 -7.83 -5.52
CA GLY A 1121 10.48 -6.45 -5.33
C GLY A 1121 11.50 -5.55 -4.62
N HIS A 1122 11.39 -4.25 -4.85
CA HIS A 1122 12.00 -3.24 -4.00
C HIS A 1122 11.10 -2.00 -3.99
N ILE A 1123 10.92 -1.40 -2.82
CA ILE A 1123 10.23 -0.12 -2.66
C ILE A 1123 11.18 0.83 -1.94
N THR A 1124 11.35 2.04 -2.49
CA THR A 1124 11.86 3.19 -1.75
C THR A 1124 10.80 4.26 -1.73
N MET A 1125 10.42 4.73 -0.54
CA MET A 1125 9.42 5.79 -0.33
C MET A 1125 9.95 6.88 0.57
N HIS A 1126 9.97 8.12 0.07
CA HIS A 1126 10.12 9.32 0.89
C HIS A 1126 8.77 9.67 1.49
N VAL A 1127 8.65 9.52 2.80
CA VAL A 1127 7.46 9.86 3.57
C VAL A 1127 7.64 11.26 4.12
N ARG A 1128 7.02 12.23 3.45
CA ARG A 1128 7.04 13.62 3.91
C ARG A 1128 6.16 13.77 5.15
N ILE A 1129 6.62 14.47 6.17
CA ILE A 1129 5.81 14.79 7.35
C ILE A 1129 5.75 16.29 7.53
N ASN A 1130 4.57 16.86 7.27
CA ASN A 1130 4.29 18.29 7.38
C ASN A 1130 3.69 18.65 8.75
N PRO A 1131 3.89 19.89 9.23
CA PRO A 1131 3.10 20.46 10.30
C PRO A 1131 1.61 20.40 9.98
N SER A 1132 0.79 20.12 10.99
CA SER A 1132 -0.68 20.28 10.95
C SER A 1132 -1.21 20.99 12.19
#